data_AF-T1JIY8-F1
#
_entry.id   AF-T1JIY8-F1
#
_cell.length_a   1.000
_cell.length_b   1.000
_cell.length_c   1.000
_cell.angle_alpha   90.00
_cell.angle_beta   90.00
_cell.angle_gamma   90.00
#
_symmetry.space_group_name_H-M   'P 1'
#
loop_
_entity.id
_entity.type
_entity.pdbx_description
1 polymer ?
#
loop_
_entity_poly.entity_id
_entity_poly.type
_entity_poly.pdbx_seq_one_letter_code
_entity_poly.pdbx_strand_id
1 'polypeptide(L)'
;MELNKNIDELESNVSNLEDTIREKDDSINSLIVERDRSTEKMDATRDHLVHIVKLYIENSSEAKTLSLESSVRNVELVDVNNILVLMEETLKREMESVKALKSENEYLSADLHDERTNREKLENELSQALSTLCNLRETTQDTIKTLETMNIQVKESFDRLEYEKKEVDQELSNLKEKHRHLEEMERELRQKLTETELELDSFRRQVIQTTFAIPGTVPPSGTISTRSVVTAIEQLATERNEMSRKIAELKGQLRQYKLTQQEENMSKNILQDLLSTAENSMKTKGRWQSALNDVINKIQGASVFDTLEWMKETILEIYRRENRWQFNIEQTLTCNDVPQTDYTDCGELILQQLNNLTNTIKDKEKLLVEFKKAFETFKKTTKNDRDEMERRLKTASDNKLKEKDIEKEKEIEELKETLRIEGEKLTQEEVEKAIAATQLKAEEEREALLIEKSNEIEKLKENVEENFSLLEQKEATIQELSEKLEAMQQEFEALQEKSNELMAERTRRPSTIPGSRKGRYAMNLERLVQNLSIENASFKLQLDQRDAIVVELRNQISALKQRHTPANLAELQQREMNELLEQLKERDNHIENLRLNLKKMMEDINKREVVIAEQEEEIRLLHDQYHTTQTEKDVQEVRKGIGDMSLLNGFDENPSRHVAMMPTMHEIFRCRYCKHDRKWTSAKRVCIRTYSENI
;
A
#
# COMPACT_ATOMS: atom_id res chain seq x y z
N MET A 1 -191.59 11.11 -103.72
CA MET A 1 -190.49 11.99 -104.19
C MET A 1 -190.05 13.01 -103.12
N GLU A 2 -190.44 12.78 -101.84
CA GLU A 2 -190.06 13.59 -100.66
C GLU A 2 -188.83 13.03 -99.90
N LEU A 3 -188.29 11.87 -100.30
CA LEU A 3 -187.13 11.28 -99.62
C LEU A 3 -185.78 11.83 -100.10
N ASN A 4 -185.66 12.27 -101.34
CA ASN A 4 -184.37 12.70 -101.90
C ASN A 4 -183.95 14.11 -101.46
N LYS A 5 -184.90 14.96 -101.03
CA LYS A 5 -184.59 16.30 -100.52
C LYS A 5 -183.92 16.26 -99.14
N ASN A 6 -184.17 15.20 -98.36
CA ASN A 6 -183.56 15.04 -97.03
C ASN A 6 -182.16 14.42 -97.10
N ILE A 7 -181.82 13.70 -98.19
CA ILE A 7 -180.51 13.06 -98.34
C ILE A 7 -179.46 14.11 -98.75
N ASP A 8 -179.77 14.96 -99.73
CA ASP A 8 -178.82 16.00 -100.17
C ASP A 8 -178.55 17.05 -99.07
N GLU A 9 -179.52 17.32 -98.20
CA GLU A 9 -179.36 18.23 -97.04
C GLU A 9 -178.56 17.58 -95.90
N LEU A 10 -178.59 16.24 -95.78
CA LEU A 10 -177.74 15.48 -94.85
C LEU A 10 -176.31 15.36 -95.38
N GLU A 11 -176.10 15.16 -96.69
CA GLU A 11 -174.77 15.08 -97.29
C GLU A 11 -174.02 16.43 -97.20
N SER A 12 -174.72 17.56 -97.37
CA SER A 12 -174.15 18.91 -97.16
C SER A 12 -173.76 19.17 -95.70
N ASN A 13 -174.53 18.66 -94.74
CA ASN A 13 -174.22 18.81 -93.32
C ASN A 13 -173.08 17.88 -92.88
N VAL A 14 -172.97 16.68 -93.44
CA VAL A 14 -171.87 15.75 -93.16
C VAL A 14 -170.55 16.29 -93.73
N SER A 15 -170.52 16.80 -94.95
CA SER A 15 -169.29 17.36 -95.54
C SER A 15 -168.77 18.58 -94.76
N ASN A 16 -169.66 19.49 -94.33
CA ASN A 16 -169.25 20.64 -93.51
C ASN A 16 -168.75 20.23 -92.12
N LEU A 17 -169.29 19.14 -91.56
CA LEU A 17 -168.81 18.57 -90.30
C LEU A 17 -167.46 17.86 -90.48
N GLU A 18 -167.22 17.17 -91.59
CA GLU A 18 -165.94 16.50 -91.87
C GLU A 18 -164.78 17.50 -92.05
N ASP A 19 -165.02 18.65 -92.71
CA ASP A 19 -164.01 19.70 -92.85
C ASP A 19 -163.76 20.45 -91.52
N THR A 20 -164.82 20.69 -90.74
CA THR A 20 -164.68 21.29 -89.39
C THR A 20 -163.96 20.34 -88.44
N ILE A 21 -164.14 19.02 -88.58
CA ILE A 21 -163.43 18.00 -87.80
C ILE A 21 -161.95 17.94 -88.18
N ARG A 22 -161.58 17.99 -89.47
CA ARG A 22 -160.17 18.04 -89.88
C ARG A 22 -159.45 19.31 -89.44
N GLU A 23 -160.10 20.47 -89.55
CA GLU A 23 -159.51 21.74 -89.11
C GLU A 23 -159.35 21.80 -87.57
N LYS A 24 -160.22 21.08 -86.84
CA LYS A 24 -160.06 20.86 -85.40
C LYS A 24 -158.99 19.82 -85.08
N ASP A 25 -158.83 18.76 -85.87
CA ASP A 25 -157.81 17.71 -85.65
C ASP A 25 -156.37 18.19 -85.92
N ASP A 26 -156.14 19.06 -86.90
CA ASP A 26 -154.82 19.68 -87.12
C ASP A 26 -154.49 20.73 -86.05
N SER A 27 -155.49 21.48 -85.59
CA SER A 27 -155.35 22.41 -84.47
C SER A 27 -155.12 21.67 -83.14
N ILE A 28 -155.72 20.49 -82.97
CA ILE A 28 -155.47 19.58 -81.84
C ILE A 28 -154.05 19.01 -81.90
N ASN A 29 -153.53 18.62 -83.06
CA ASN A 29 -152.15 18.11 -83.18
C ASN A 29 -151.06 19.18 -82.94
N SER A 30 -151.29 20.43 -83.36
CA SER A 30 -150.41 21.56 -83.00
C SER A 30 -150.42 21.84 -81.49
N LEU A 31 -151.60 21.81 -80.87
CA LEU A 31 -151.74 22.01 -79.42
C LEU A 31 -151.21 20.83 -78.60
N ILE A 32 -151.18 19.60 -79.13
CA ILE A 32 -150.55 18.45 -78.48
C ILE A 32 -149.02 18.62 -78.42
N VAL A 33 -148.39 19.13 -79.47
CA VAL A 33 -146.93 19.37 -79.48
C VAL A 33 -146.53 20.56 -78.58
N GLU A 34 -147.37 21.60 -78.48
CA GLU A 34 -147.13 22.74 -77.58
C GLU A 34 -147.51 22.44 -76.12
N ARG A 35 -148.51 21.56 -75.90
CA ARG A 35 -148.79 20.93 -74.61
C ARG A 35 -147.59 20.12 -74.14
N ASP A 36 -146.96 19.31 -75.00
CA ASP A 36 -145.89 18.40 -74.58
C ASP A 36 -144.58 19.12 -74.24
N ARG A 37 -144.32 20.31 -74.80
CA ARG A 37 -143.24 21.20 -74.32
C ARG A 37 -143.61 22.01 -73.07
N SER A 38 -144.88 22.31 -72.87
CA SER A 38 -145.36 22.98 -71.66
C SER A 38 -145.51 22.01 -70.48
N THR A 39 -145.79 20.72 -70.71
CA THR A 39 -145.82 19.66 -69.68
C THR A 39 -144.43 19.21 -69.27
N GLU A 40 -143.35 19.40 -70.05
CA GLU A 40 -142.00 19.16 -69.52
C GLU A 40 -141.54 20.30 -68.58
N LYS A 41 -141.99 21.54 -68.82
CA LYS A 41 -141.78 22.66 -67.88
C LYS A 41 -142.80 22.67 -66.73
N MET A 42 -144.02 22.17 -66.94
CA MET A 42 -144.99 22.03 -65.86
C MET A 42 -144.81 20.75 -65.05
N ASP A 43 -144.32 19.63 -65.58
CA ASP A 43 -144.06 18.42 -64.77
C ASP A 43 -142.77 18.57 -63.94
N ALA A 44 -141.80 19.38 -64.37
CA ALA A 44 -140.73 19.86 -63.49
C ALA A 44 -141.22 20.86 -62.42
N THR A 45 -142.23 21.70 -62.73
CA THR A 45 -142.84 22.63 -61.75
C THR A 45 -143.93 21.95 -60.90
N ARG A 46 -144.47 20.81 -61.34
CA ARG A 46 -145.48 19.99 -60.67
C ARG A 46 -144.82 18.93 -59.82
N ASP A 47 -143.67 18.38 -60.18
CA ASP A 47 -142.84 17.63 -59.22
C ASP A 47 -142.33 18.58 -58.13
N HIS A 48 -142.06 19.85 -58.45
CA HIS A 48 -141.77 20.87 -57.44
C HIS A 48 -143.01 21.27 -56.61
N LEU A 49 -144.21 21.42 -57.21
CA LEU A 49 -145.44 21.80 -56.49
C LEU A 49 -146.14 20.63 -55.78
N VAL A 50 -146.02 19.40 -56.26
CA VAL A 50 -146.50 18.17 -55.58
C VAL A 50 -145.54 17.79 -54.46
N HIS A 51 -144.22 18.03 -54.58
CA HIS A 51 -143.31 17.96 -53.44
C HIS A 51 -143.52 19.12 -52.45
N ILE A 52 -143.79 20.35 -52.91
CA ILE A 52 -144.14 21.48 -52.04
C ILE A 52 -145.50 21.27 -51.36
N VAL A 53 -146.49 20.66 -52.01
CA VAL A 53 -147.79 20.35 -51.37
C VAL A 53 -147.68 19.13 -50.44
N LYS A 54 -146.80 18.16 -50.72
CA LYS A 54 -146.42 17.12 -49.74
C LYS A 54 -145.71 17.74 -48.53
N LEU A 55 -144.78 18.67 -48.76
CA LEU A 55 -144.16 19.52 -47.74
C LEU A 55 -145.13 20.53 -47.11
N TYR A 56 -146.25 20.92 -47.72
CA TYR A 56 -147.23 21.86 -47.15
C TYR A 56 -148.32 21.14 -46.36
N ILE A 57 -148.55 19.85 -46.63
CA ILE A 57 -149.41 18.98 -45.81
C ILE A 57 -148.61 18.40 -44.63
N GLU A 58 -147.30 18.13 -44.83
CA GLU A 58 -146.34 17.91 -43.73
C GLU A 58 -146.10 19.23 -42.94
N ASN A 59 -145.90 20.39 -43.57
CA ASN A 59 -145.76 21.69 -42.87
C ASN A 59 -147.07 22.29 -42.34
N SER A 60 -148.26 21.86 -42.76
CA SER A 60 -149.55 22.33 -42.20
C SER A 60 -149.98 21.52 -40.98
N SER A 61 -149.59 20.24 -40.95
CA SER A 61 -149.60 19.44 -39.72
C SER A 61 -148.47 19.88 -38.77
N GLU A 62 -147.31 20.31 -39.28
CA GLU A 62 -146.21 20.91 -38.50
C GLU A 62 -146.48 22.36 -38.07
N ALA A 63 -147.25 23.17 -38.81
CA ALA A 63 -147.62 24.54 -38.46
C ALA A 63 -148.73 24.61 -37.38
N LYS A 64 -149.57 23.58 -37.25
CA LYS A 64 -150.49 23.45 -36.12
C LYS A 64 -149.80 22.96 -34.84
N THR A 65 -148.72 22.18 -34.95
CA THR A 65 -147.79 21.93 -33.82
C THR A 65 -146.90 23.14 -33.53
N LEU A 66 -146.42 23.90 -34.52
CA LEU A 66 -145.60 25.10 -34.31
C LEU A 66 -146.38 26.32 -33.79
N SER A 67 -147.70 26.42 -34.03
CA SER A 67 -148.56 27.40 -33.36
C SER A 67 -148.85 27.05 -31.90
N LEU A 68 -148.73 25.77 -31.51
CA LEU A 68 -148.76 25.30 -30.12
C LEU A 68 -147.36 25.35 -29.47
N GLU A 69 -146.28 25.17 -30.22
CA GLU A 69 -144.90 25.32 -29.74
C GLU A 69 -144.46 26.79 -29.65
N SER A 70 -145.08 27.71 -30.39
CA SER A 70 -144.86 29.17 -30.23
C SER A 70 -145.46 29.71 -28.93
N SER A 71 -146.62 29.19 -28.48
CA SER A 71 -147.20 29.53 -27.19
C SER A 71 -146.46 28.87 -26.01
N VAL A 72 -145.84 27.71 -26.22
CA VAL A 72 -144.93 27.06 -25.26
C VAL A 72 -143.54 27.74 -25.23
N ARG A 73 -142.97 28.15 -26.38
CA ARG A 73 -141.69 28.89 -26.44
C ARG A 73 -141.75 30.29 -25.82
N ASN A 74 -142.89 30.95 -25.78
CA ASN A 74 -143.04 32.22 -25.03
C ASN A 74 -143.06 32.01 -23.50
N VAL A 75 -143.34 30.80 -23.03
CA VAL A 75 -143.17 30.42 -21.61
C VAL A 75 -141.72 29.96 -21.35
N GLU A 76 -141.10 29.25 -22.29
CA GLU A 76 -139.70 28.81 -22.17
C GLU A 76 -138.66 29.93 -22.37
N LEU A 77 -138.99 31.03 -23.08
CA LEU A 77 -138.12 32.22 -23.19
C LEU A 77 -138.02 33.01 -21.89
N VAL A 78 -139.00 32.89 -20.98
CA VAL A 78 -138.89 33.44 -19.61
C VAL A 78 -137.91 32.60 -18.77
N ASP A 79 -137.87 31.29 -18.98
CA ASP A 79 -136.97 30.39 -18.25
C ASP A 79 -135.54 30.37 -18.83
N VAL A 80 -135.36 30.53 -20.15
CA VAL A 80 -134.01 30.66 -20.77
C VAL A 80 -133.33 31.98 -20.39
N ASN A 81 -134.10 33.05 -20.17
CA ASN A 81 -133.54 34.32 -19.69
C ASN A 81 -133.05 34.22 -18.22
N ASN A 82 -133.70 33.38 -17.39
CA ASN A 82 -133.23 33.07 -16.04
C ASN A 82 -131.97 32.17 -16.04
N ILE A 83 -131.83 31.27 -17.02
CA ILE A 83 -130.64 30.41 -17.18
C ILE A 83 -129.42 31.19 -17.68
N LEU A 84 -129.62 32.18 -18.57
CA LEU A 84 -128.52 33.04 -19.06
C LEU A 84 -127.89 33.90 -17.96
N VAL A 85 -128.68 34.42 -17.02
CA VAL A 85 -128.18 35.15 -15.84
C VAL A 85 -127.34 34.25 -14.94
N LEU A 86 -127.76 32.99 -14.73
CA LEU A 86 -127.00 32.00 -13.97
C LEU A 86 -125.68 31.60 -14.67
N MET A 87 -125.66 31.52 -16.00
CA MET A 87 -124.45 31.23 -16.77
C MET A 87 -123.43 32.37 -16.73
N GLU A 88 -123.86 33.63 -16.79
CA GLU A 88 -122.95 34.79 -16.64
C GLU A 88 -122.28 34.85 -15.26
N GLU A 89 -123.01 34.53 -14.18
CA GLU A 89 -122.43 34.45 -12.84
C GLU A 89 -121.45 33.28 -12.67
N THR A 90 -121.66 32.18 -13.39
CA THR A 90 -120.77 31.01 -13.34
C THR A 90 -119.48 31.25 -14.13
N LEU A 91 -119.56 31.91 -15.28
CA LEU A 91 -118.40 32.26 -16.10
C LEU A 91 -117.46 33.26 -15.39
N LYS A 92 -118.03 34.18 -14.61
CA LYS A 92 -117.28 35.15 -13.80
C LYS A 92 -116.47 34.47 -12.69
N ARG A 93 -117.03 33.45 -12.03
CA ARG A 93 -116.32 32.64 -11.01
C ARG A 93 -115.18 31.81 -11.60
N GLU A 94 -115.33 31.27 -12.80
CA GLU A 94 -114.25 30.51 -13.44
C GLU A 94 -113.10 31.41 -13.93
N MET A 95 -113.38 32.62 -14.43
CA MET A 95 -112.32 33.57 -14.80
C MET A 95 -111.48 34.03 -13.60
N GLU A 96 -112.05 34.13 -12.40
CA GLU A 96 -111.32 34.44 -11.17
C GLU A 96 -110.44 33.26 -10.71
N SER A 97 -110.89 32.02 -10.90
CA SER A 97 -110.10 30.80 -10.65
C SER A 97 -108.88 30.68 -11.57
N VAL A 98 -109.04 30.98 -12.86
CA VAL A 98 -107.93 30.94 -13.84
C VAL A 98 -106.87 32.01 -13.56
N LYS A 99 -107.24 33.16 -13.02
CA LYS A 99 -106.27 34.19 -12.60
C LYS A 99 -105.43 33.76 -11.39
N ALA A 100 -106.03 33.07 -10.42
CA ALA A 100 -105.31 32.54 -9.25
C ALA A 100 -104.30 31.44 -9.64
N LEU A 101 -104.68 30.53 -10.54
CA LEU A 101 -103.80 29.45 -11.02
C LEU A 101 -102.63 29.97 -11.87
N LYS A 102 -102.78 31.13 -12.55
CA LYS A 102 -101.70 31.73 -13.33
C LYS A 102 -100.61 32.33 -12.43
N SER A 103 -100.99 32.98 -11.32
CA SER A 103 -100.03 33.50 -10.33
C SER A 103 -99.29 32.40 -9.56
N GLU A 104 -99.91 31.25 -9.33
CA GLU A 104 -99.27 30.11 -8.65
C GLU A 104 -98.23 29.42 -9.55
N ASN A 105 -98.48 29.35 -10.86
CA ASN A 105 -97.55 28.76 -11.83
C ASN A 105 -96.31 29.65 -12.10
N GLU A 106 -96.48 30.97 -12.05
CA GLU A 106 -95.34 31.92 -12.14
C GLU A 106 -94.42 31.84 -10.91
N TYR A 107 -94.95 31.54 -9.72
CA TYR A 107 -94.14 31.35 -8.50
C TYR A 107 -93.36 30.03 -8.50
N LEU A 108 -94.00 28.93 -8.92
CA LEU A 108 -93.34 27.61 -9.05
C LEU A 108 -92.25 27.57 -10.14
N SER A 109 -92.37 28.40 -11.19
CA SER A 109 -91.35 28.53 -12.22
C SER A 109 -90.08 29.23 -11.74
N ALA A 110 -90.16 30.12 -10.75
CA ALA A 110 -89.02 30.83 -10.18
C ALA A 110 -88.20 29.91 -9.24
N ASP A 111 -88.88 29.18 -8.34
CA ASP A 111 -88.23 28.22 -7.42
C ASP A 111 -87.51 27.08 -8.17
N LEU A 112 -88.07 26.60 -9.28
CA LEU A 112 -87.42 25.58 -10.13
C LEU A 112 -86.16 26.09 -10.86
N HIS A 113 -86.05 27.40 -11.10
CA HIS A 113 -84.85 27.98 -11.72
C HIS A 113 -83.72 28.16 -10.70
N ASP A 114 -84.06 28.55 -9.48
CA ASP A 114 -83.11 28.67 -8.36
C ASP A 114 -82.62 27.29 -7.87
N GLU A 115 -83.47 26.26 -7.86
CA GLU A 115 -83.00 24.88 -7.60
C GLU A 115 -82.07 24.35 -8.69
N ARG A 116 -82.32 24.68 -9.98
CA ARG A 116 -81.45 24.26 -11.08
C ARG A 116 -80.08 24.93 -11.01
N THR A 117 -80.02 26.23 -10.74
CA THR A 117 -78.74 26.96 -10.61
C THR A 117 -77.95 26.54 -9.38
N ASN A 118 -78.62 26.24 -8.25
CA ASN A 118 -77.94 25.69 -7.07
C ASN A 118 -77.43 24.26 -7.30
N ARG A 119 -78.18 23.43 -8.04
CA ARG A 119 -77.74 22.09 -8.40
C ARG A 119 -76.53 22.13 -9.34
N GLU A 120 -76.51 23.05 -10.30
CA GLU A 120 -75.39 23.22 -11.23
C GLU A 120 -74.12 23.72 -10.52
N LYS A 121 -74.26 24.59 -9.50
CA LYS A 121 -73.14 24.98 -8.62
C LYS A 121 -72.63 23.79 -7.80
N LEU A 122 -73.52 23.01 -7.18
CA LEU A 122 -73.15 21.80 -6.43
C LEU A 122 -72.51 20.73 -7.32
N GLU A 123 -72.96 20.55 -8.56
CA GLU A 123 -72.34 19.62 -9.52
C GLU A 123 -70.95 20.10 -9.95
N ASN A 124 -70.73 21.41 -10.10
CA ASN A 124 -69.42 21.98 -10.39
C ASN A 124 -68.47 21.89 -9.19
N GLU A 125 -68.93 22.17 -7.98
CA GLU A 125 -68.16 22.01 -6.74
C GLU A 125 -67.80 20.54 -6.48
N LEU A 126 -68.72 19.61 -6.75
CA LEU A 126 -68.46 18.17 -6.67
C LEU A 126 -67.44 17.72 -7.74
N SER A 127 -67.54 18.23 -8.97
CA SER A 127 -66.54 17.97 -10.02
C SER A 127 -65.16 18.51 -9.65
N GLN A 128 -65.08 19.71 -9.04
CA GLN A 128 -63.82 20.25 -8.54
C GLN A 128 -63.26 19.41 -7.38
N ALA A 129 -64.10 18.99 -6.43
CA ALA A 129 -63.70 18.13 -5.32
C ALA A 129 -63.24 16.73 -5.80
N LEU A 130 -63.87 16.17 -6.83
CA LEU A 130 -63.44 14.92 -7.44
C LEU A 130 -62.12 15.10 -8.20
N SER A 131 -61.91 16.23 -8.87
CA SER A 131 -60.63 16.55 -9.51
C SER A 131 -59.50 16.70 -8.49
N THR A 132 -59.74 17.39 -7.37
CA THR A 132 -58.72 17.53 -6.32
C THR A 132 -58.43 16.20 -5.64
N LEU A 133 -59.44 15.36 -5.39
CA LEU A 133 -59.24 14.00 -4.87
C LEU A 133 -58.49 13.09 -5.85
N CYS A 134 -58.75 13.19 -7.16
CA CYS A 134 -57.98 12.46 -8.17
C CYS A 134 -56.51 12.91 -8.18
N ASN A 135 -56.26 14.21 -8.12
CA ASN A 135 -54.89 14.74 -8.04
C ASN A 135 -54.20 14.32 -6.73
N LEU A 136 -54.91 14.33 -5.59
CA LEU A 136 -54.39 13.86 -4.31
C LEU A 136 -54.10 12.36 -4.33
N ARG A 137 -54.93 11.58 -5.03
CA ARG A 137 -54.74 10.15 -5.23
C ARG A 137 -53.52 9.87 -6.09
N GLU A 138 -53.31 10.62 -7.17
CA GLU A 138 -52.10 10.49 -7.99
C GLU A 138 -50.84 10.85 -7.20
N THR A 139 -50.85 11.96 -6.45
CA THR A 139 -49.69 12.35 -5.64
C THR A 139 -49.41 11.36 -4.51
N THR A 140 -50.44 10.83 -3.84
CA THR A 140 -50.25 9.77 -2.83
C THR A 140 -49.78 8.46 -3.45
N GLN A 141 -50.20 8.13 -4.67
CA GLN A 141 -49.72 6.95 -5.37
C GLN A 141 -48.27 7.09 -5.84
N ASP A 142 -47.84 8.30 -6.19
CA ASP A 142 -46.44 8.59 -6.52
C ASP A 142 -45.55 8.66 -5.27
N THR A 143 -46.06 9.15 -4.13
CA THR A 143 -45.32 9.06 -2.85
C THR A 143 -45.19 7.62 -2.37
N ILE A 144 -46.22 6.78 -2.56
CA ILE A 144 -46.12 5.34 -2.26
C ILE A 144 -45.04 4.69 -3.13
N LYS A 145 -45.02 4.94 -4.45
CA LYS A 145 -43.97 4.39 -5.33
C LYS A 145 -42.58 4.85 -4.93
N THR A 146 -42.41 6.12 -4.54
CA THR A 146 -41.11 6.63 -4.10
C THR A 146 -40.68 6.00 -2.77
N LEU A 147 -41.60 5.82 -1.83
CA LEU A 147 -41.33 5.09 -0.58
C LEU A 147 -41.00 3.62 -0.83
N GLU A 148 -41.67 2.95 -1.77
CA GLU A 148 -41.34 1.58 -2.19
C GLU A 148 -39.92 1.50 -2.77
N THR A 149 -39.53 2.44 -3.65
CA THR A 149 -38.17 2.49 -4.18
C THR A 149 -37.12 2.79 -3.11
N MET A 150 -37.41 3.68 -2.15
CA MET A 150 -36.51 3.94 -1.02
C MET A 150 -36.39 2.73 -0.10
N ASN A 151 -37.47 2.00 0.13
CA ASN A 151 -37.45 0.78 0.95
C ASN A 151 -36.63 -0.33 0.27
N ILE A 152 -36.71 -0.46 -1.06
CA ILE A 152 -35.83 -1.35 -1.84
C ILE A 152 -34.36 -0.91 -1.70
N GLN A 153 -34.06 0.39 -1.83
CA GLN A 153 -32.69 0.90 -1.69
C GLN A 153 -32.12 0.68 -0.30
N VAL A 154 -32.91 0.89 0.76
CA VAL A 154 -32.51 0.63 2.15
C VAL A 154 -32.30 -0.87 2.38
N LYS A 155 -33.11 -1.73 1.77
CA LYS A 155 -32.92 -3.18 1.87
C LYS A 155 -31.65 -3.63 1.16
N GLU A 156 -31.38 -3.10 -0.02
CA GLU A 156 -30.13 -3.36 -0.76
C GLU A 156 -28.88 -2.80 -0.07
N SER A 157 -28.99 -1.69 0.67
CA SER A 157 -27.87 -1.18 1.48
C SER A 157 -27.66 -2.02 2.74
N PHE A 158 -28.74 -2.52 3.35
CA PHE A 158 -28.66 -3.43 4.49
C PHE A 158 -28.02 -4.78 4.08
N ASP A 159 -28.43 -5.35 2.96
CA ASP A 159 -27.85 -6.60 2.43
C ASP A 159 -26.35 -6.42 2.10
N ARG A 160 -25.95 -5.25 1.58
CA ARG A 160 -24.54 -4.90 1.35
C ARG A 160 -23.74 -4.78 2.65
N LEU A 161 -24.28 -4.09 3.66
CA LEU A 161 -23.63 -3.98 4.97
C LEU A 161 -23.52 -5.35 5.67
N GLU A 162 -24.51 -6.23 5.52
CA GLU A 162 -24.44 -7.59 6.05
C GLU A 162 -23.35 -8.42 5.35
N TYR A 163 -23.18 -8.23 4.04
CA TYR A 163 -22.08 -8.85 3.28
C TYR A 163 -20.71 -8.32 3.72
N GLU A 164 -20.53 -7.00 3.78
CA GLU A 164 -19.29 -6.35 4.24
C GLU A 164 -18.95 -6.77 5.67
N LYS A 165 -19.95 -6.89 6.56
CA LYS A 165 -19.73 -7.40 7.92
C LYS A 165 -19.21 -8.84 7.91
N LYS A 166 -19.74 -9.72 7.06
CA LYS A 166 -19.24 -11.11 6.93
C LYS A 166 -17.81 -11.14 6.41
N GLU A 167 -17.48 -10.27 5.46
CA GLU A 167 -16.12 -10.12 4.94
C GLU A 167 -15.14 -9.67 6.03
N VAL A 168 -15.50 -8.63 6.80
CA VAL A 168 -14.71 -8.16 7.94
C VAL A 168 -14.57 -9.23 9.03
N ASP A 169 -15.63 -9.97 9.35
CA ASP A 169 -15.58 -11.08 10.32
C ASP A 169 -14.64 -12.20 9.83
N GLN A 170 -14.59 -12.46 8.52
CA GLN A 170 -13.70 -13.44 7.91
C GLN A 170 -12.24 -12.94 7.90
N GLU A 171 -11.99 -11.68 7.58
CA GLU A 171 -10.67 -11.06 7.71
C GLU A 171 -10.16 -11.07 9.16
N LEU A 172 -11.04 -10.78 10.12
CA LEU A 172 -10.72 -10.81 11.54
C LEU A 172 -10.41 -12.23 12.02
N SER A 173 -11.11 -13.24 11.50
CA SER A 173 -10.78 -14.65 11.73
C SER A 173 -9.40 -15.00 11.16
N ASN A 174 -9.11 -14.59 9.92
CA ASN A 174 -7.81 -14.83 9.27
C ASN A 174 -6.66 -14.12 10.01
N LEU A 175 -6.89 -12.90 10.51
CA LEU A 175 -5.91 -12.16 11.31
C LEU A 175 -5.65 -12.84 12.67
N LYS A 176 -6.68 -13.37 13.34
CA LYS A 176 -6.52 -14.15 14.57
C LYS A 176 -5.70 -15.42 14.33
N GLU A 177 -5.91 -16.10 13.21
CA GLU A 177 -5.13 -17.29 12.85
C GLU A 177 -3.67 -16.95 12.54
N LYS A 178 -3.41 -15.87 11.79
CA LYS A 178 -2.05 -15.34 11.58
C LYS A 178 -1.37 -14.95 12.89
N HIS A 179 -2.10 -14.30 13.80
CA HIS A 179 -1.56 -13.92 15.11
C HIS A 179 -1.18 -15.16 15.92
N ARG A 180 -2.04 -16.19 15.96
CA ARG A 180 -1.73 -17.47 16.60
C ARG A 180 -0.50 -18.15 16.00
N HIS A 181 -0.36 -18.11 14.68
CA HIS A 181 0.83 -18.67 14.02
C HIS A 181 2.11 -17.88 14.38
N LEU A 182 2.02 -16.54 14.49
CA LEU A 182 3.13 -15.71 14.97
C LEU A 182 3.51 -16.03 16.42
N GLU A 183 2.53 -16.22 17.32
CA GLU A 183 2.80 -16.64 18.70
C GLU A 183 3.46 -18.03 18.78
N GLU A 184 3.06 -18.97 17.92
CA GLU A 184 3.69 -20.28 17.82
C GLU A 184 5.13 -20.18 17.31
N MET A 185 5.37 -19.36 16.30
CA MET A 185 6.71 -19.09 15.77
C MET A 185 7.60 -18.37 16.80
N GLU A 186 7.06 -17.40 17.54
CA GLU A 186 7.78 -16.74 18.63
C GLU A 186 8.17 -17.73 19.71
N ARG A 187 7.27 -18.66 20.07
CA ARG A 187 7.56 -19.73 21.02
C ARG A 187 8.67 -20.66 20.52
N GLU A 188 8.64 -21.04 19.25
CA GLU A 188 9.69 -21.86 18.63
C GLU A 188 11.05 -21.12 18.59
N LEU A 189 11.04 -19.82 18.26
CA LEU A 189 12.24 -18.98 18.27
C LEU A 189 12.81 -18.81 19.67
N ARG A 190 11.96 -18.62 20.69
CA ARG A 190 12.39 -18.59 22.10
C ARG A 190 13.00 -19.92 22.52
N GLN A 191 12.44 -21.05 22.09
CA GLN A 191 13.01 -22.37 22.35
C GLN A 191 14.40 -22.52 21.68
N LYS A 192 14.52 -22.17 20.39
CA LYS A 192 15.81 -22.19 19.67
C LYS A 192 16.84 -21.28 20.33
N LEU A 193 16.44 -20.09 20.78
CA LEU A 193 17.31 -19.19 21.51
C LEU A 193 17.84 -19.86 22.79
N THR A 194 16.97 -20.47 23.60
CA THR A 194 17.41 -21.17 24.81
C THR A 194 18.31 -22.37 24.53
N GLU A 195 18.08 -23.11 23.43
CA GLU A 195 18.96 -24.19 22.99
C GLU A 195 20.35 -23.66 22.59
N THR A 196 20.40 -22.56 21.83
CA THR A 196 21.68 -21.92 21.47
C THR A 196 22.42 -21.32 22.67
N GLU A 197 21.70 -20.78 23.67
CA GLU A 197 22.30 -20.31 24.92
C GLU A 197 22.94 -21.47 25.71
N LEU A 198 22.27 -22.63 25.76
CA LEU A 198 22.81 -23.85 26.37
C LEU A 198 24.04 -24.38 25.64
N GLU A 199 24.03 -24.38 24.30
CA GLU A 199 25.19 -24.76 23.49
C GLU A 199 26.38 -23.80 23.72
N LEU A 200 26.11 -22.50 23.78
CA LEU A 200 27.14 -21.49 24.03
C LEU A 200 27.73 -21.61 25.45
N ASP A 201 26.92 -21.93 26.45
CA ASP A 201 27.38 -22.21 27.80
C ASP A 201 28.15 -23.54 27.92
N SER A 202 27.81 -24.55 27.12
CA SER A 202 28.60 -25.78 26.99
C SER A 202 29.97 -25.49 26.37
N PHE A 203 30.00 -24.73 25.27
CA PHE A 203 31.23 -24.29 24.62
C PHE A 203 32.11 -23.44 25.55
N ARG A 204 31.53 -22.50 26.30
CA ARG A 204 32.24 -21.74 27.33
C ARG A 204 32.91 -22.64 28.35
N ARG A 205 32.17 -23.62 28.88
CA ARG A 205 32.73 -24.60 29.83
C ARG A 205 33.90 -25.35 29.23
N GLN A 206 33.79 -25.77 27.97
CA GLN A 206 34.86 -26.46 27.26
C GLN A 206 36.09 -25.58 27.03
N VAL A 207 35.92 -24.32 26.62
CA VAL A 207 37.02 -23.36 26.44
C VAL A 207 37.73 -23.10 27.75
N ILE A 208 36.99 -22.85 28.84
CA ILE A 208 37.55 -22.66 30.18
C ILE A 208 38.33 -23.91 30.60
N GLN A 209 37.70 -25.09 30.49
CA GLN A 209 38.33 -26.35 30.88
C GLN A 209 39.60 -26.65 30.07
N THR A 210 39.62 -26.33 28.77
CA THR A 210 40.78 -26.56 27.90
C THR A 210 41.90 -25.55 28.19
N THR A 211 41.56 -24.28 28.40
CA THR A 211 42.53 -23.20 28.65
C THR A 211 43.21 -23.34 30.02
N PHE A 212 42.47 -23.80 31.04
CA PHE A 212 42.97 -23.93 32.41
C PHE A 212 43.37 -25.36 32.81
N ALA A 213 43.33 -26.33 31.87
CA ALA A 213 43.90 -27.66 32.08
C ALA A 213 45.43 -27.72 31.82
N ILE A 214 46.02 -26.64 31.32
CA ILE A 214 47.46 -26.55 31.04
C ILE A 214 48.23 -26.35 32.37
N PRO A 215 49.22 -27.21 32.70
CA PRO A 215 50.00 -27.05 33.94
C PRO A 215 50.67 -25.68 34.02
N GLY A 216 50.36 -24.91 35.06
CA GLY A 216 50.94 -23.58 35.31
C GLY A 216 49.98 -22.41 35.13
N THR A 217 48.76 -22.61 34.61
CA THR A 217 47.72 -21.57 34.57
C THR A 217 46.78 -21.69 35.77
N VAL A 218 46.56 -20.59 36.48
CA VAL A 218 45.63 -20.54 37.62
C VAL A 218 44.22 -20.32 37.08
N PRO A 219 43.23 -21.18 37.41
CA PRO A 219 41.86 -20.94 37.01
C PRO A 219 41.33 -19.66 37.66
N PRO A 220 40.66 -18.78 36.90
CA PRO A 220 40.20 -17.49 37.39
C PRO A 220 39.10 -17.70 38.43
N SER A 221 39.25 -17.04 39.58
CA SER A 221 38.40 -17.20 40.76
C SER A 221 37.07 -16.43 40.71
N GLY A 222 36.49 -16.21 39.52
CA GLY A 222 35.25 -15.43 39.34
C GLY A 222 34.51 -15.70 38.03
N THR A 223 33.31 -15.11 37.88
CA THR A 223 32.51 -15.18 36.64
C THR A 223 33.24 -14.45 35.51
N ILE A 224 33.82 -15.20 34.58
CA ILE A 224 34.50 -14.65 33.39
C ILE A 224 33.44 -14.14 32.42
N SER A 225 33.48 -12.85 32.08
CA SER A 225 32.56 -12.28 31.08
C SER A 225 32.95 -12.73 29.66
N THR A 226 31.99 -12.82 28.74
CA THR A 226 32.26 -13.15 27.32
C THR A 226 33.33 -12.25 26.73
N ARG A 227 33.28 -10.95 27.09
CA ARG A 227 34.22 -9.95 26.60
C ARG A 227 35.64 -10.26 27.08
N SER A 228 35.82 -10.69 28.32
CA SER A 228 37.12 -11.11 28.86
C SER A 228 37.67 -12.35 28.14
N VAL A 229 36.83 -13.33 27.80
CA VAL A 229 37.26 -14.50 27.02
C VAL A 229 37.66 -14.12 25.60
N VAL A 230 36.87 -13.27 24.93
CA VAL A 230 37.18 -12.80 23.57
C VAL A 230 38.49 -12.02 23.55
N THR A 231 38.69 -11.08 24.48
CA THR A 231 39.94 -10.33 24.59
C THR A 231 41.15 -11.23 24.88
N ALA A 232 40.99 -12.26 25.72
CA ALA A 232 42.05 -13.23 25.98
C ALA A 232 42.38 -14.07 24.73
N ILE A 233 41.37 -14.45 23.94
CA ILE A 233 41.58 -15.18 22.68
C ILE A 233 42.28 -14.28 21.65
N GLU A 234 41.89 -13.00 21.54
CA GLU A 234 42.54 -12.03 20.66
C GLU A 234 44.00 -11.81 21.06
N GLN A 235 44.29 -11.67 22.35
CA GLN A 235 45.67 -11.57 22.87
C GLN A 235 46.48 -12.82 22.51
N LEU A 236 45.97 -14.02 22.79
CA LEU A 236 46.64 -15.27 22.42
C LEU A 236 46.86 -15.40 20.90
N ALA A 237 45.92 -14.91 20.08
CA ALA A 237 46.09 -14.89 18.63
C ALA A 237 47.19 -13.93 18.18
N THR A 238 47.28 -12.74 18.78
CA THR A 238 48.36 -11.79 18.50
C THR A 238 49.73 -12.33 18.91
N GLU A 239 49.85 -12.92 20.10
CA GLU A 239 51.07 -13.56 20.60
C GLU A 239 51.50 -14.73 19.69
N ARG A 240 50.55 -15.58 19.28
CA ARG A 240 50.82 -16.67 18.34
C ARG A 240 51.37 -16.15 17.01
N ASN A 241 50.80 -15.07 16.49
CA ASN A 241 51.22 -14.48 15.21
C ASN A 241 52.60 -13.83 15.31
N GLU A 242 52.91 -13.18 16.43
CA GLU A 242 54.25 -12.65 16.71
C GLU A 242 55.30 -13.78 16.81
N MET A 243 54.99 -14.83 17.58
CA MET A 243 55.87 -16.00 17.69
C MET A 243 56.08 -16.70 16.35
N SER A 244 55.04 -16.80 15.52
CA SER A 244 55.13 -17.37 14.17
C SER A 244 56.05 -16.55 13.27
N ARG A 245 55.95 -15.22 13.34
CA ARG A 245 56.87 -14.31 12.62
C ARG A 245 58.31 -14.48 13.08
N LYS A 246 58.56 -14.53 14.40
CA LYS A 246 59.89 -14.72 14.98
C LYS A 246 60.50 -16.07 14.60
N ILE A 247 59.69 -17.14 14.55
CA ILE A 247 60.13 -18.46 14.06
C ILE A 247 60.51 -18.40 12.58
N ALA A 248 59.74 -17.70 11.74
CA ALA A 248 60.06 -17.54 10.32
C ALA A 248 61.37 -16.76 10.12
N GLU A 249 61.56 -15.68 10.87
CA GLU A 249 62.78 -14.88 10.86
C GLU A 249 64.02 -15.70 11.27
N LEU A 250 63.95 -16.41 12.41
CA LEU A 250 65.03 -17.29 12.88
C LEU A 250 65.34 -18.42 11.88
N LYS A 251 64.32 -18.98 11.21
CA LYS A 251 64.54 -19.95 10.13
C LYS A 251 65.26 -19.32 8.93
N GLY A 252 64.95 -18.06 8.61
CA GLY A 252 65.65 -17.27 7.59
C GLY A 252 67.12 -17.07 7.94
N GLN A 253 67.40 -16.57 9.15
CA GLN A 253 68.75 -16.37 9.67
C GLN A 253 69.56 -17.69 9.69
N LEU A 254 68.93 -18.80 10.11
CA LEU A 254 69.58 -20.11 10.13
C LEU A 254 69.94 -20.60 8.72
N ARG A 255 69.08 -20.36 7.72
CA ARG A 255 69.38 -20.70 6.32
C ARG A 255 70.55 -19.87 5.80
N GLN A 256 70.56 -18.57 6.08
CA GLN A 256 71.66 -17.69 5.68
C GLN A 256 72.97 -18.12 6.33
N TYR A 257 72.97 -18.41 7.63
CA TYR A 257 74.15 -18.91 8.34
C TYR A 257 74.68 -20.23 7.75
N LYS A 258 73.78 -21.16 7.38
CA LYS A 258 74.18 -22.41 6.72
C LYS A 258 74.81 -22.18 5.35
N LEU A 259 74.30 -21.23 4.56
CA LEU A 259 74.90 -20.86 3.27
C LEU A 259 76.30 -20.26 3.47
N THR A 260 76.43 -19.30 4.38
CA THR A 260 77.73 -18.71 4.73
C THR A 260 78.72 -19.76 5.22
N GLN A 261 78.29 -20.70 6.06
CA GLN A 261 79.13 -21.80 6.53
C GLN A 261 79.56 -22.75 5.40
N GLN A 262 78.69 -22.99 4.41
CA GLN A 262 79.05 -23.77 3.22
C GLN A 262 80.11 -23.05 2.37
N GLU A 263 79.95 -21.75 2.15
CA GLU A 263 80.91 -20.91 1.41
C GLU A 263 82.27 -20.83 2.11
N GLU A 264 82.28 -20.68 3.44
CA GLU A 264 83.51 -20.70 4.25
C GLU A 264 84.21 -22.07 4.18
N ASN A 265 83.45 -23.18 4.26
CA ASN A 265 84.02 -24.52 4.11
C ASN A 265 84.58 -24.78 2.71
N MET A 266 83.91 -24.30 1.65
CA MET A 266 84.43 -24.38 0.28
C MET A 266 85.73 -23.58 0.15
N SER A 267 85.77 -22.36 0.69
CA SER A 267 86.97 -21.51 0.68
C SER A 267 88.13 -22.12 1.46
N LYS A 268 87.85 -22.75 2.60
CA LYS A 268 88.83 -23.52 3.38
C LYS A 268 89.42 -24.67 2.57
N ASN A 269 88.57 -25.45 1.89
CA ASN A 269 89.03 -26.57 1.06
C ASN A 269 89.91 -26.08 -0.10
N ILE A 270 89.52 -24.98 -0.76
CA ILE A 270 90.33 -24.35 -1.81
C ILE A 270 91.72 -23.96 -1.28
N LEU A 271 91.79 -23.31 -0.12
CA LEU A 271 93.07 -22.96 0.50
C LEU A 271 93.90 -24.20 0.88
N GLN A 272 93.28 -25.26 1.40
CA GLN A 272 93.97 -26.50 1.73
C GLN A 272 94.53 -27.21 0.50
N ASP A 273 93.76 -27.24 -0.60
CA ASP A 273 94.19 -27.83 -1.87
C ASP A 273 95.35 -27.04 -2.49
N LEU A 274 95.29 -25.70 -2.42
CA LEU A 274 96.36 -24.82 -2.88
C LEU A 274 97.64 -25.01 -2.05
N LEU A 275 97.53 -25.11 -0.73
CA LEU A 275 98.67 -25.39 0.15
C LEU A 275 99.27 -26.78 -0.13
N SER A 276 98.43 -27.80 -0.31
CA SER A 276 98.89 -29.16 -0.63
C SER A 276 99.59 -29.20 -2.00
N THR A 277 99.05 -28.46 -2.98
CA THR A 277 99.65 -28.30 -4.31
C THR A 277 100.98 -27.56 -4.23
N ALA A 278 101.05 -26.51 -3.42
CA ALA A 278 102.27 -25.75 -3.18
C ALA A 278 103.35 -26.63 -2.53
N GLU A 279 103.00 -27.39 -1.49
CA GLU A 279 103.89 -28.32 -0.82
C GLU A 279 104.44 -29.39 -1.79
N ASN A 280 103.57 -29.99 -2.60
CA ASN A 280 103.96 -30.98 -3.59
C ASN A 280 104.84 -30.37 -4.70
N SER A 281 104.56 -29.13 -5.13
CA SER A 281 105.39 -28.41 -6.10
C SER A 281 106.80 -28.18 -5.54
N MET A 282 106.91 -27.75 -4.28
CA MET A 282 108.21 -27.57 -3.62
C MET A 282 108.96 -28.89 -3.40
N LYS A 283 108.25 -30.01 -3.13
CA LYS A 283 108.87 -31.34 -3.01
C LYS A 283 109.42 -31.85 -4.33
N THR A 284 108.69 -31.64 -5.43
CA THR A 284 109.02 -32.21 -6.75
C THR A 284 109.97 -31.34 -7.56
N LYS A 285 109.72 -30.03 -7.60
CA LYS A 285 110.51 -29.07 -8.38
C LYS A 285 111.64 -28.44 -7.56
N GLY A 286 111.69 -28.68 -6.25
CA GLY A 286 112.63 -28.02 -5.34
C GLY A 286 112.13 -26.65 -4.86
N ARG A 287 112.89 -26.04 -3.95
CA ARG A 287 112.58 -24.73 -3.35
C ARG A 287 113.24 -23.56 -4.09
N TRP A 288 113.32 -23.65 -5.41
CA TRP A 288 113.87 -22.56 -6.22
C TRP A 288 112.94 -21.35 -6.23
N GLN A 289 113.52 -20.17 -6.42
CA GLN A 289 112.77 -18.91 -6.47
C GLN A 289 111.64 -18.95 -7.52
N SER A 290 111.90 -19.51 -8.71
CA SER A 290 110.90 -19.64 -9.77
C SER A 290 109.69 -20.48 -9.35
N ALA A 291 109.91 -21.60 -8.67
CA ALA A 291 108.85 -22.46 -8.16
C ALA A 291 108.04 -21.80 -7.03
N LEU A 292 108.69 -20.99 -6.19
CA LEU A 292 108.02 -20.23 -5.13
C LEU A 292 107.20 -19.06 -5.69
N ASN A 293 107.69 -18.37 -6.72
CA ASN A 293 106.93 -17.34 -7.43
C ASN A 293 105.64 -17.89 -8.04
N ASP A 294 105.70 -19.06 -8.69
CA ASP A 294 104.52 -19.74 -9.23
C ASP A 294 103.48 -20.06 -8.14
N VAL A 295 103.93 -20.51 -6.97
CA VAL A 295 103.09 -20.80 -5.81
C VAL A 295 102.44 -19.53 -5.26
N ILE A 296 103.23 -18.45 -5.08
CA ILE A 296 102.73 -17.16 -4.60
C ILE A 296 101.64 -16.62 -5.53
N ASN A 297 101.85 -16.66 -6.84
CA ASN A 297 100.87 -16.19 -7.82
C ASN A 297 99.57 -17.00 -7.78
N LYS A 298 99.66 -18.33 -7.61
CA LYS A 298 98.48 -19.20 -7.48
C LYS A 298 97.67 -18.92 -6.22
N ILE A 299 98.33 -18.75 -5.07
CA ILE A 299 97.66 -18.44 -3.80
C ILE A 299 97.07 -17.02 -3.83
N GLN A 300 97.77 -16.07 -4.46
CA GLN A 300 97.31 -14.69 -4.58
C GLN A 300 96.08 -14.56 -5.49
N GLY A 301 96.00 -15.35 -6.56
CA GLY A 301 94.85 -15.41 -7.46
C GLY A 301 93.64 -16.18 -6.93
N ALA A 302 93.74 -16.82 -5.76
CA ALA A 302 92.63 -17.55 -5.17
C ALA A 302 91.62 -16.60 -4.51
N SER A 303 90.35 -16.74 -4.89
CA SER A 303 89.23 -16.10 -4.19
C SER A 303 88.92 -16.90 -2.92
N VAL A 304 88.94 -16.24 -1.77
CA VAL A 304 88.66 -16.85 -0.47
C VAL A 304 87.63 -15.98 0.24
N PHE A 305 86.72 -16.60 1.01
CA PHE A 305 85.77 -15.90 1.86
C PHE A 305 86.46 -14.95 2.86
N ASP A 306 85.85 -13.79 3.15
CA ASP A 306 86.43 -12.69 3.91
C ASP A 306 87.01 -13.10 5.29
N THR A 307 86.36 -14.03 5.99
CA THR A 307 86.83 -14.51 7.31
C THR A 307 88.15 -15.27 7.25
N LEU A 308 88.57 -15.73 6.08
CA LEU A 308 89.80 -16.49 5.83
C LEU A 308 90.85 -15.68 5.06
N GLU A 309 90.56 -14.43 4.68
CA GLU A 309 91.52 -13.61 3.92
C GLU A 309 92.80 -13.35 4.74
N TRP A 310 92.68 -13.13 6.05
CA TRP A 310 93.85 -13.00 6.94
C TRP A 310 94.75 -14.25 6.93
N MET A 311 94.17 -15.45 6.78
CA MET A 311 94.95 -16.69 6.65
C MET A 311 95.70 -16.71 5.33
N LYS A 312 95.02 -16.37 4.23
CA LYS A 312 95.64 -16.27 2.89
C LYS A 312 96.79 -15.25 2.89
N GLU A 313 96.60 -14.08 3.49
CA GLU A 313 97.64 -13.06 3.63
C GLU A 313 98.85 -13.57 4.42
N THR A 314 98.61 -14.25 5.55
CA THR A 314 99.68 -14.84 6.37
C THR A 314 100.46 -15.90 5.59
N ILE A 315 99.77 -16.77 4.84
CA ILE A 315 100.38 -17.77 3.97
C ILE A 315 101.25 -17.09 2.91
N LEU A 316 100.73 -16.06 2.23
CA LEU A 316 101.45 -15.30 1.23
C LEU A 316 102.69 -14.62 1.81
N GLU A 317 102.61 -14.09 3.03
CA GLU A 317 103.75 -13.48 3.71
C GLU A 317 104.88 -14.51 3.95
N ILE A 318 104.54 -15.70 4.45
CA ILE A 318 105.49 -16.79 4.68
C ILE A 318 106.20 -17.16 3.37
N TYR A 319 105.44 -17.39 2.29
CA TYR A 319 106.02 -17.76 1.00
C TYR A 319 106.86 -16.64 0.37
N ARG A 320 106.42 -15.37 0.48
CA ARG A 320 107.20 -14.22 0.01
C ARG A 320 108.52 -14.09 0.77
N ARG A 321 108.53 -14.37 2.07
CA ARG A 321 109.75 -14.37 2.88
C ARG A 321 110.72 -15.47 2.46
N GLU A 322 110.23 -16.69 2.26
CA GLU A 322 111.04 -17.81 1.76
C GLU A 322 111.59 -17.50 0.36
N ASN A 323 110.76 -16.95 -0.53
CA ASN A 323 111.16 -16.57 -1.88
C ASN A 323 112.30 -15.55 -1.89
N ARG A 324 112.27 -14.55 -0.99
CA ARG A 324 113.37 -13.59 -0.80
C ARG A 324 114.64 -14.26 -0.29
N TRP A 325 114.51 -15.22 0.64
CA TRP A 325 115.66 -15.95 1.18
C TRP A 325 116.33 -16.80 0.08
N GLN A 326 115.56 -17.53 -0.71
CA GLN A 326 116.05 -18.34 -1.83
C GLN A 326 116.70 -17.47 -2.91
N PHE A 327 116.09 -16.34 -3.27
CA PHE A 327 116.68 -15.38 -4.20
C PHE A 327 118.09 -14.93 -3.74
N ASN A 328 118.24 -14.56 -2.47
CA ASN A 328 119.53 -14.11 -1.95
C ASN A 328 120.59 -15.23 -1.99
N ILE A 329 120.19 -16.48 -1.76
CA ILE A 329 121.10 -17.64 -1.87
C ILE A 329 121.48 -17.88 -3.32
N GLU A 330 120.50 -17.97 -4.22
CA GLU A 330 120.73 -18.18 -5.65
C GLU A 330 121.66 -17.10 -6.21
N GLN A 331 121.43 -15.83 -5.84
CA GLN A 331 122.29 -14.69 -6.21
C GLN A 331 123.70 -14.81 -5.62
N THR A 332 123.84 -15.21 -4.34
CA THR A 332 125.16 -15.38 -3.70
C THR A 332 125.94 -16.54 -4.34
N LEU A 333 125.26 -17.62 -4.73
CA LEU A 333 125.85 -18.75 -5.43
C LEU A 333 126.24 -18.41 -6.88
N THR A 334 125.53 -17.49 -7.54
CA THR A 334 125.90 -17.01 -8.88
C THR A 334 126.96 -15.91 -8.86
N CYS A 335 127.09 -15.14 -7.78
CA CYS A 335 128.11 -14.10 -7.64
C CYS A 335 129.46 -14.62 -7.13
N ASN A 336 129.51 -15.80 -6.51
CA ASN A 336 130.75 -16.43 -6.07
C ASN A 336 131.18 -17.52 -7.07
N ASP A 337 131.86 -17.11 -8.14
CA ASP A 337 132.84 -17.99 -8.81
C ASP A 337 133.95 -18.28 -7.79
N VAL A 338 133.76 -19.29 -6.93
CA VAL A 338 134.74 -19.65 -5.88
C VAL A 338 136.04 -20.13 -6.53
N PRO A 339 137.16 -19.38 -6.43
CA PRO A 339 138.47 -19.94 -6.67
C PRO A 339 138.80 -20.82 -5.47
N GLN A 340 139.31 -22.04 -5.71
CA GLN A 340 139.90 -22.87 -4.66
C GLN A 340 140.98 -22.05 -3.93
N THR A 341 140.70 -21.61 -2.70
CA THR A 341 141.68 -20.89 -1.86
C THR A 341 142.48 -21.88 -1.01
N ASP A 342 143.76 -21.57 -0.78
CA ASP A 342 144.55 -22.26 0.25
C ASP A 342 143.91 -22.04 1.63
N TYR A 343 143.61 -23.15 2.30
CA TYR A 343 142.59 -23.30 3.34
C TYR A 343 143.15 -23.29 4.77
N THR A 344 144.12 -22.43 5.09
CA THR A 344 144.80 -22.49 6.40
C THR A 344 144.41 -21.40 7.41
N ASP A 345 143.77 -20.31 6.98
CA ASP A 345 143.41 -19.20 7.90
C ASP A 345 141.89 -18.99 8.10
N CYS A 346 141.05 -19.70 7.34
CA CYS A 346 139.59 -19.62 7.50
C CYS A 346 139.06 -20.44 8.69
N GLY A 347 139.82 -21.41 9.20
CA GLY A 347 139.38 -22.33 10.25
C GLY A 347 139.11 -21.64 11.59
N GLU A 348 139.98 -20.74 12.02
CA GLU A 348 139.80 -19.99 13.26
C GLU A 348 138.66 -18.97 13.16
N LEU A 349 138.54 -18.26 12.03
CA LEU A 349 137.45 -17.32 11.81
C LEU A 349 136.08 -18.03 11.76
N ILE A 350 136.01 -19.19 11.10
CA ILE A 350 134.80 -20.02 11.03
C ILE A 350 134.45 -20.57 12.42
N LEU A 351 135.42 -21.04 13.20
CA LEU A 351 135.18 -21.50 14.58
C LEU A 351 134.73 -20.37 15.51
N GLN A 352 135.29 -19.17 15.37
CA GLN A 352 134.90 -18.00 16.14
C GLN A 352 133.49 -17.52 15.76
N GLN A 353 133.15 -17.52 14.46
CA GLN A 353 131.79 -17.24 13.99
C GLN A 353 130.78 -18.33 14.40
N LEU A 354 131.17 -19.61 14.37
CA LEU A 354 130.35 -20.72 14.87
C LEU A 354 130.09 -20.61 16.36
N ASN A 355 131.08 -20.24 17.17
CA ASN A 355 130.88 -20.01 18.60
C ASN A 355 129.97 -18.80 18.87
N ASN A 356 130.15 -17.70 18.13
CA ASN A 356 129.28 -16.53 18.24
C ASN A 356 127.84 -16.86 17.81
N LEU A 357 127.65 -17.59 16.72
CA LEU A 357 126.34 -18.06 16.27
C LEU A 357 125.72 -19.04 17.27
N THR A 358 126.49 -19.96 17.84
CA THR A 358 126.02 -20.93 18.84
C THR A 358 125.56 -20.23 20.11
N ASN A 359 126.30 -19.22 20.58
CA ASN A 359 125.90 -18.40 21.72
C ASN A 359 124.65 -17.57 21.41
N THR A 360 124.57 -16.99 20.20
CA THR A 360 123.40 -16.24 19.74
C THR A 360 122.17 -17.13 19.60
N ILE A 361 122.34 -18.38 19.16
CA ILE A 361 121.26 -19.38 19.09
C ILE A 361 120.78 -19.73 20.49
N LYS A 362 121.69 -19.98 21.45
CA LYS A 362 121.31 -20.26 22.85
C LYS A 362 120.58 -19.10 23.50
N ASP A 363 121.00 -17.86 23.25
CA ASP A 363 120.32 -16.68 23.77
C ASP A 363 118.96 -16.47 23.11
N LYS A 364 118.84 -16.72 21.80
CA LYS A 364 117.55 -16.72 21.10
C LYS A 364 116.63 -17.83 21.58
N GLU A 365 117.14 -19.02 21.89
CA GLU A 365 116.36 -20.13 22.46
C GLU A 365 115.81 -19.78 23.85
N LYS A 366 116.62 -19.14 24.70
CA LYS A 366 116.15 -18.62 26.00
C LYS A 366 115.05 -17.58 25.80
N LEU A 367 115.25 -16.61 24.91
CA LEU A 367 114.25 -15.62 24.53
C LEU A 367 112.97 -16.26 23.97
N LEU A 368 113.09 -17.34 23.21
CA LEU A 368 111.93 -18.05 22.65
C LEU A 368 111.14 -18.78 23.73
N VAL A 369 111.81 -19.34 24.74
CA VAL A 369 111.16 -19.93 25.92
C VAL A 369 110.49 -18.86 26.78
N GLU A 370 111.14 -17.73 27.01
CA GLU A 370 110.56 -16.59 27.73
C GLU A 370 109.37 -15.98 26.97
N PHE A 371 109.48 -15.82 25.66
CA PHE A 371 108.41 -15.35 24.80
C PHE A 371 107.24 -16.31 24.79
N LYS A 372 107.47 -17.63 24.70
CA LYS A 372 106.38 -18.63 24.81
C LYS A 372 105.68 -18.56 26.16
N LYS A 373 106.42 -18.41 27.25
CA LYS A 373 105.82 -18.23 28.58
C LYS A 373 105.00 -16.94 28.66
N ALA A 374 105.54 -15.82 28.20
CA ALA A 374 104.87 -14.53 28.15
C ALA A 374 103.60 -14.58 27.29
N PHE A 375 103.67 -15.25 26.14
CA PHE A 375 102.56 -15.43 25.21
C PHE A 375 101.46 -16.29 25.80
N GLU A 376 101.78 -17.39 26.50
CA GLU A 376 100.76 -18.20 27.18
C GLU A 376 100.09 -17.44 28.34
N THR A 377 100.84 -16.65 29.11
CA THR A 377 100.24 -15.74 30.09
C THR A 377 99.33 -14.70 29.43
N PHE A 378 99.78 -14.07 28.34
CA PHE A 378 99.01 -13.09 27.59
C PHE A 378 97.74 -13.68 26.98
N LYS A 379 97.82 -14.89 26.44
CA LYS A 379 96.67 -15.64 25.89
C LYS A 379 95.66 -15.99 26.98
N LYS A 380 96.13 -16.35 28.18
CA LYS A 380 95.26 -16.63 29.33
C LYS A 380 94.59 -15.36 29.86
N THR A 381 95.31 -14.24 29.95
CA THR A 381 94.73 -12.96 30.39
C THR A 381 93.73 -12.42 29.37
N THR A 382 94.08 -12.39 28.07
CA THR A 382 93.15 -11.94 27.01
C THR A 382 91.91 -12.81 26.90
N LYS A 383 92.02 -14.14 27.12
CA LYS A 383 90.84 -15.01 27.20
C LYS A 383 89.95 -14.65 28.39
N ASN A 384 90.53 -14.46 29.57
CA ASN A 384 89.77 -14.07 30.75
C ASN A 384 89.11 -12.69 30.58
N ASP A 385 89.83 -11.72 30.04
CA ASP A 385 89.31 -10.36 29.79
C ASP A 385 88.18 -10.39 28.75
N ARG A 386 88.31 -11.22 27.71
CA ARG A 386 87.23 -11.46 26.73
C ARG A 386 86.01 -12.09 27.39
N ASP A 387 86.19 -13.16 28.15
CA ASP A 387 85.09 -13.87 28.84
C ASP A 387 84.39 -12.96 29.87
N GLU A 388 85.12 -12.03 30.49
CA GLU A 388 84.57 -11.04 31.42
C GLU A 388 83.85 -9.91 30.68
N MET A 389 84.43 -9.36 29.60
CA MET A 389 83.76 -8.38 28.73
C MET A 389 82.47 -8.92 28.14
N GLU A 390 82.48 -10.17 27.66
CA GLU A 390 81.31 -10.84 27.10
C GLU A 390 80.22 -11.04 28.16
N ARG A 391 80.58 -11.42 29.40
CA ARG A 391 79.64 -11.47 30.52
C ARG A 391 79.05 -10.10 30.87
N ARG A 392 79.88 -9.04 30.89
CA ARG A 392 79.41 -7.67 31.16
C ARG A 392 78.47 -7.15 30.07
N LEU A 393 78.83 -7.36 28.79
CA LEU A 393 78.00 -6.96 27.66
C LEU A 393 76.66 -7.72 27.64
N LYS A 394 76.69 -9.03 27.91
CA LYS A 394 75.46 -9.83 27.99
C LYS A 394 74.55 -9.36 29.12
N THR A 395 75.10 -9.13 30.31
CA THR A 395 74.33 -8.63 31.47
C THR A 395 73.78 -7.22 31.21
N ALA A 396 74.57 -6.32 30.61
CA ALA A 396 74.12 -4.98 30.27
C ALA A 396 73.04 -4.98 29.18
N SER A 397 73.17 -5.86 28.18
CA SER A 397 72.16 -6.04 27.13
C SER A 397 70.85 -6.59 27.71
N ASP A 398 70.91 -7.62 28.56
CA ASP A 398 69.74 -8.23 29.17
C ASP A 398 69.01 -7.25 30.12
N ASN A 399 69.76 -6.42 30.86
CA ASN A 399 69.16 -5.39 31.71
C ASN A 399 68.52 -4.27 30.88
N LYS A 400 69.14 -3.85 29.78
CA LYS A 400 68.60 -2.81 28.89
C LYS A 400 67.38 -3.28 28.11
N LEU A 401 67.31 -4.58 27.78
CA LEU A 401 66.11 -5.21 27.23
C LEU A 401 64.97 -5.20 28.25
N LYS A 402 65.23 -5.63 29.49
CA LYS A 402 64.23 -5.61 30.57
C LYS A 402 63.71 -4.21 30.89
N GLU A 403 64.57 -3.20 30.92
CA GLU A 403 64.14 -1.80 31.11
C GLU A 403 63.25 -1.31 29.97
N LYS A 404 63.60 -1.62 28.71
CA LYS A 404 62.77 -1.28 27.54
C LYS A 404 61.44 -2.03 27.51
N ASP A 405 61.42 -3.28 27.93
CA ASP A 405 60.19 -4.08 27.99
C ASP A 405 59.25 -3.50 29.05
N ILE A 406 59.76 -3.12 30.23
CA ILE A 406 58.98 -2.45 31.29
C ILE A 406 58.46 -1.08 30.84
N GLU A 407 59.26 -0.31 30.09
CA GLU A 407 58.86 1.01 29.58
C GLU A 407 57.77 0.90 28.49
N LYS A 408 57.92 -0.03 27.55
CA LYS A 408 56.90 -0.32 26.53
C LYS A 408 55.60 -0.86 27.15
N GLU A 409 55.70 -1.69 28.17
CA GLU A 409 54.53 -2.25 28.85
C GLU A 409 53.72 -1.15 29.57
N LYS A 410 54.40 -0.13 30.14
CA LYS A 410 53.74 1.06 30.67
C LYS A 410 53.10 1.93 29.60
N GLU A 411 53.79 2.19 28.48
CA GLU A 411 53.21 2.96 27.36
C GLU A 411 51.98 2.28 26.76
N ILE A 412 52.02 0.95 26.62
CA ILE A 412 50.87 0.16 26.13
C ILE A 412 49.70 0.24 27.10
N GLU A 413 49.95 0.19 28.42
CA GLU A 413 48.88 0.26 29.42
C GLU A 413 48.25 1.65 29.49
N GLU A 414 49.04 2.73 29.36
CA GLU A 414 48.53 4.11 29.26
C GLU A 414 47.71 4.33 27.96
N LEU A 415 48.17 3.78 26.83
CA LEU A 415 47.45 3.83 25.54
C LEU A 415 46.14 3.03 25.58
N LYS A 416 46.12 1.87 26.23
CA LYS A 416 44.90 1.08 26.41
C LYS A 416 43.87 1.82 27.26
N GLU A 417 44.29 2.48 28.34
CA GLU A 417 43.36 3.22 29.19
C GLU A 417 42.83 4.48 28.48
N THR A 418 43.64 5.17 27.68
CA THR A 418 43.15 6.29 26.84
C THR A 418 42.19 5.82 25.75
N LEU A 419 42.51 4.75 25.03
CA LEU A 419 41.61 4.17 24.02
C LEU A 419 40.31 3.63 24.63
N ARG A 420 40.35 3.11 25.86
CA ARG A 420 39.14 2.68 26.59
C ARG A 420 38.24 3.88 26.91
N ILE A 421 38.81 4.96 27.43
CA ILE A 421 38.05 6.17 27.79
C ILE A 421 37.49 6.88 26.53
N GLU A 422 38.23 6.90 25.42
CA GLU A 422 37.75 7.49 24.15
C GLU A 422 36.73 6.60 23.44
N GLY A 423 36.93 5.28 23.43
CA GLY A 423 35.99 4.31 22.86
C GLY A 423 34.65 4.27 23.60
N GLU A 424 34.67 4.36 24.93
CA GLU A 424 33.44 4.45 25.74
C GLU A 424 32.69 5.77 25.50
N LYS A 425 33.38 6.89 25.28
CA LYS A 425 32.74 8.18 24.97
C LYS A 425 32.11 8.24 23.58
N LEU A 426 32.83 7.77 22.55
CA LEU A 426 32.33 7.81 21.16
C LEU A 426 31.14 6.88 20.96
N THR A 427 31.18 5.68 21.53
CA THR A 427 30.07 4.72 21.41
C THR A 427 28.83 5.15 22.18
N GLN A 428 28.98 5.84 23.31
CA GLN A 428 27.85 6.32 24.10
C GLN A 428 27.20 7.57 23.47
N GLU A 429 27.97 8.51 22.93
CA GLU A 429 27.43 9.70 22.24
C GLU A 429 26.73 9.38 20.91
N GLU A 430 27.26 8.43 20.13
CA GLU A 430 26.66 8.03 18.85
C GLU A 430 25.38 7.21 19.04
N VAL A 431 25.36 6.32 20.04
CA VAL A 431 24.17 5.55 20.41
C VAL A 431 23.09 6.47 21.00
N GLU A 432 23.46 7.43 21.87
CA GLU A 432 22.49 8.40 22.40
C GLU A 432 21.93 9.32 21.32
N LYS A 433 22.74 9.77 20.36
CA LYS A 433 22.25 10.56 19.21
C LYS A 433 21.35 9.75 18.28
N ALA A 434 21.67 8.48 18.02
CA ALA A 434 20.84 7.61 17.19
C ALA A 434 19.52 7.26 17.87
N ILE A 435 19.52 7.01 19.18
CA ILE A 435 18.30 6.79 19.98
C ILE A 435 17.46 8.07 20.04
N ALA A 436 18.06 9.24 20.27
CA ALA A 436 17.33 10.51 20.28
C ALA A 436 16.72 10.83 18.89
N ALA A 437 17.45 10.58 17.80
CA ALA A 437 16.95 10.81 16.44
C ALA A 437 15.82 9.84 16.04
N THR A 438 15.87 8.59 16.52
CA THR A 438 14.80 7.60 16.28
C THR A 438 13.58 7.84 17.15
N GLN A 439 13.76 8.29 18.40
CA GLN A 439 12.67 8.72 19.27
C GLN A 439 11.96 9.96 18.73
N LEU A 440 12.71 10.96 18.25
CA LEU A 440 12.14 12.17 17.66
C LEU A 440 11.29 11.85 16.43
N LYS A 441 11.78 10.98 15.52
CA LYS A 441 11.01 10.54 14.36
C LYS A 441 9.76 9.74 14.75
N ALA A 442 9.86 8.88 15.75
CA ALA A 442 8.72 8.12 16.24
C ALA A 442 7.67 9.02 16.93
N GLU A 443 8.10 10.09 17.61
CA GLU A 443 7.21 11.10 18.18
C GLU A 443 6.56 11.97 17.10
N GLU A 444 7.32 12.43 16.10
CA GLU A 444 6.79 13.17 14.94
C GLU A 444 5.77 12.35 14.14
N GLU A 445 6.04 11.06 13.90
CA GLU A 445 5.09 10.15 13.25
C GLU A 445 3.85 9.92 14.12
N ARG A 446 4.01 9.76 15.43
CA ARG A 446 2.89 9.59 16.36
C ARG A 446 2.02 10.86 16.44
N GLU A 447 2.63 12.03 16.42
CA GLU A 447 1.93 13.31 16.45
C GLU A 447 1.21 13.59 15.12
N ALA A 448 1.83 13.28 13.98
CA ALA A 448 1.17 13.35 12.68
C ALA A 448 -0.06 12.42 12.60
N LEU A 449 0.07 11.19 13.13
CA LEU A 449 -1.02 10.20 13.14
C LEU A 449 -2.14 10.61 14.12
N LEU A 450 -1.80 11.26 15.24
CA LEU A 450 -2.77 11.85 16.16
C LEU A 450 -3.52 13.02 15.53
N ILE A 451 -2.83 13.89 14.77
CA ILE A 451 -3.46 15.00 14.04
C ILE A 451 -4.39 14.46 12.95
N GLU A 452 -3.96 13.45 12.19
CA GLU A 452 -4.79 12.80 11.17
C GLU A 452 -6.06 12.17 11.79
N LYS A 453 -5.91 11.43 12.89
CA LYS A 453 -7.04 10.83 13.60
C LYS A 453 -7.95 11.88 14.25
N SER A 454 -7.40 12.98 14.73
CA SER A 454 -8.19 14.11 15.24
C SER A 454 -9.05 14.73 14.13
N ASN A 455 -8.45 14.99 12.96
CA ASN A 455 -9.17 15.54 11.80
C ASN A 455 -10.25 14.58 11.29
N GLU A 456 -9.99 13.27 11.33
CA GLU A 456 -10.96 12.23 10.94
C GLU A 456 -12.14 12.16 11.93
N ILE A 457 -11.88 12.27 13.24
CA ILE A 457 -12.90 12.36 14.28
C ILE A 457 -13.73 13.64 14.13
N GLU A 458 -13.09 14.77 13.80
CA GLU A 458 -13.77 16.06 13.63
C GLU A 458 -14.70 16.04 12.42
N LYS A 459 -14.27 15.46 11.28
CA LYS A 459 -15.14 15.22 10.12
C LYS A 459 -16.31 14.27 10.43
N LEU A 460 -16.08 13.22 11.22
CA LEU A 460 -17.14 12.32 11.65
C LEU A 460 -18.13 13.03 12.58
N LYS A 461 -17.67 13.93 13.44
CA LYS A 461 -18.55 14.75 14.29
C LYS A 461 -19.39 15.71 13.46
N GLU A 462 -18.80 16.42 12.50
CA GLU A 462 -19.54 17.28 11.58
C GLU A 462 -20.62 16.49 10.82
N ASN A 463 -20.29 15.31 10.28
CA ASN A 463 -21.28 14.44 9.62
C ASN A 463 -22.39 13.95 10.57
N VAL A 464 -22.08 13.70 11.84
CA VAL A 464 -23.09 13.29 12.84
C VAL A 464 -24.01 14.47 13.18
N GLU A 465 -23.46 15.68 13.34
CA GLU A 465 -24.25 16.90 13.57
C GLU A 465 -25.13 17.24 12.36
N GLU A 466 -24.62 17.11 11.14
CA GLU A 466 -25.40 17.32 9.91
C GLU A 466 -26.56 16.31 9.82
N ASN A 467 -26.31 15.04 10.14
CA ASN A 467 -27.35 14.01 10.15
C ASN A 467 -28.38 14.22 11.27
N PHE A 468 -27.95 14.70 12.45
CA PHE A 468 -28.87 15.04 13.54
C PHE A 468 -29.79 16.22 13.17
N SER A 469 -29.21 17.27 12.58
CA SER A 469 -29.95 18.41 12.03
C SER A 469 -30.98 17.97 10.98
N LEU A 470 -30.58 17.07 10.07
CA LEU A 470 -31.48 16.52 9.05
C LEU A 470 -32.60 15.69 9.68
N LEU A 471 -32.31 14.91 10.72
CA LEU A 471 -33.29 14.12 11.48
C LEU A 471 -34.30 15.01 12.19
N GLU A 472 -33.87 16.06 12.88
CA GLU A 472 -34.77 17.03 13.52
C GLU A 472 -35.69 17.71 12.49
N GLN A 473 -35.15 18.06 11.32
CA GLN A 473 -35.95 18.62 10.22
C GLN A 473 -37.01 17.64 9.70
N LYS A 474 -36.67 16.35 9.63
CA LYS A 474 -37.56 15.28 9.18
C LYS A 474 -38.62 14.94 10.23
N GLU A 475 -38.26 14.93 11.51
CA GLU A 475 -39.22 14.77 12.61
C GLU A 475 -40.22 15.93 12.65
N ALA A 476 -39.75 17.18 12.49
CA ALA A 476 -40.64 18.34 12.42
C ALA A 476 -41.63 18.25 11.23
N THR A 477 -41.18 17.76 10.07
CA THR A 477 -42.08 17.57 8.91
C THR A 477 -43.06 16.41 9.10
N ILE A 478 -42.63 15.32 9.76
CA ILE A 478 -43.53 14.21 10.12
C ILE A 478 -44.60 14.70 11.10
N GLN A 479 -44.20 15.52 12.08
CA GLN A 479 -45.12 16.07 13.07
C GLN A 479 -46.14 17.01 12.42
N GLU A 480 -45.70 17.92 11.54
CA GLU A 480 -46.60 18.81 10.78
C GLU A 480 -47.57 18.04 9.87
N LEU A 481 -47.11 16.95 9.24
CA LEU A 481 -47.98 16.07 8.43
C LEU A 481 -48.97 15.30 9.30
N SER A 482 -48.57 14.87 10.50
CA SER A 482 -49.47 14.19 11.44
C SER A 482 -50.57 15.12 11.96
N GLU A 483 -50.25 16.38 12.26
CA GLU A 483 -51.22 17.39 12.67
C GLU A 483 -52.22 17.72 11.54
N LYS A 484 -51.73 17.83 10.28
CA LYS A 484 -52.62 18.01 9.12
C LYS A 484 -53.53 16.81 8.89
N LEU A 485 -53.04 15.61 9.16
CA LEU A 485 -53.82 14.39 9.00
C LEU A 485 -54.92 14.29 10.07
N GLU A 486 -54.61 14.61 11.34
CA GLU A 486 -55.62 14.72 12.41
C GLU A 486 -56.66 15.82 12.12
N ALA A 487 -56.24 16.98 11.62
CA ALA A 487 -57.16 18.07 11.27
C ALA A 487 -58.14 17.67 10.16
N MET A 488 -57.66 17.00 9.10
CA MET A 488 -58.53 16.47 8.04
C MET A 488 -59.47 15.38 8.55
N GLN A 489 -59.01 14.56 9.49
CA GLN A 489 -59.81 13.49 10.08
C GLN A 489 -60.95 14.06 10.94
N GLN A 490 -60.67 15.12 11.70
CA GLN A 490 -61.68 15.87 12.45
C GLN A 490 -62.67 16.61 11.53
N GLU A 491 -62.21 17.21 10.42
CA GLU A 491 -63.11 17.80 9.42
C GLU A 491 -64.01 16.74 8.76
N PHE A 492 -63.47 15.55 8.49
CA PHE A 492 -64.24 14.43 7.94
C PHE A 492 -65.30 13.94 8.92
N GLU A 493 -64.96 13.78 10.20
CA GLU A 493 -65.90 13.42 11.26
C GLU A 493 -66.99 14.49 11.43
N ALA A 494 -66.63 15.78 11.41
CA ALA A 494 -67.59 16.88 11.50
C ALA A 494 -68.55 16.93 10.29
N LEU A 495 -68.06 16.65 9.07
CA LEU A 495 -68.89 16.56 7.86
C LEU A 495 -69.80 15.33 7.89
N GLN A 496 -69.32 14.21 8.43
CA GLN A 496 -70.11 12.99 8.61
C GLN A 496 -71.22 13.19 9.66
N GLU A 497 -70.93 13.91 10.74
CA GLU A 497 -71.91 14.25 11.77
C GLU A 497 -72.97 15.24 11.24
N LYS A 498 -72.56 16.24 10.46
CA LYS A 498 -73.48 17.19 9.78
C LYS A 498 -74.36 16.54 8.72
N SER A 499 -73.85 15.51 8.03
CA SER A 499 -74.64 14.67 7.12
C SER A 499 -75.68 13.84 7.86
N ASN A 500 -75.30 13.29 9.01
CA ASN A 500 -76.20 12.52 9.87
C ASN A 500 -77.29 13.40 10.52
N GLU A 501 -76.97 14.65 10.90
CA GLU A 501 -77.96 15.63 11.37
C GLU A 501 -78.96 16.04 10.28
N LEU A 502 -78.50 16.29 9.05
CA LEU A 502 -79.40 16.60 7.91
C LEU A 502 -80.33 15.43 7.53
N MET A 503 -79.90 14.19 7.76
CA MET A 503 -80.74 13.00 7.60
C MET A 503 -81.73 12.82 8.76
N ALA A 504 -81.39 13.28 9.96
CA ALA A 504 -82.30 13.30 11.11
C ALA A 504 -83.38 14.40 11.00
N GLU A 505 -83.04 15.58 10.48
CA GLU A 505 -83.97 16.72 10.29
C GLU A 505 -85.12 16.39 9.31
N ARG A 506 -84.91 15.44 8.39
CA ARG A 506 -85.92 15.01 7.40
C ARG A 506 -86.99 14.05 7.93
N THR A 507 -86.95 13.66 9.22
CA THR A 507 -87.88 12.66 9.80
C THR A 507 -88.95 13.21 10.75
N ARG A 508 -89.17 14.53 10.83
CA ARG A 508 -90.26 15.10 11.66
C ARG A 508 -91.14 16.12 10.94
N ARG A 509 -92.13 15.64 10.16
CA ARG A 509 -93.58 15.98 10.30
C ARG A 509 -94.43 15.40 9.14
N PRO A 510 -95.74 15.15 9.40
CA PRO A 510 -96.53 14.14 8.71
C PRO A 510 -97.31 14.69 7.51
N SER A 511 -97.44 13.89 6.45
CA SER A 511 -98.37 14.15 5.35
C SER A 511 -99.09 12.86 4.96
N THR A 512 -100.41 12.95 5.09
CA THR A 512 -101.47 11.98 4.80
C THR A 512 -101.61 11.66 3.30
N ILE A 513 -101.61 10.35 2.96
CA ILE A 513 -102.51 9.54 2.08
C ILE A 513 -103.11 10.22 0.80
N PRO A 514 -103.37 9.56 -0.38
CA PRO A 514 -103.25 8.15 -0.83
C PRO A 514 -102.59 7.91 -2.23
N GLY A 515 -102.33 6.62 -2.56
CA GLY A 515 -102.57 6.09 -3.90
C GLY A 515 -101.53 6.35 -5.03
N SER A 516 -100.57 5.42 -5.17
CA SER A 516 -99.89 4.99 -6.43
C SER A 516 -98.41 4.59 -6.22
N ARG A 517 -98.08 3.90 -5.12
CA ARG A 517 -96.70 3.47 -4.81
C ARG A 517 -96.27 2.14 -5.46
N LYS A 518 -96.52 1.94 -6.75
CA LYS A 518 -95.87 0.84 -7.51
C LYS A 518 -94.71 1.33 -8.39
N GLY A 519 -94.72 2.57 -8.88
CA GLY A 519 -93.63 3.12 -9.71
C GLY A 519 -92.37 3.51 -8.92
N ARG A 520 -92.49 4.17 -7.78
CA ARG A 520 -91.30 4.64 -7.00
C ARG A 520 -90.53 3.52 -6.31
N TYR A 521 -91.18 2.43 -5.90
CA TYR A 521 -90.48 1.26 -5.35
C TYR A 521 -89.75 0.48 -6.45
N ALA A 522 -90.32 0.39 -7.67
CA ALA A 522 -89.63 -0.21 -8.81
C ALA A 522 -88.38 0.60 -9.21
N MET A 523 -88.49 1.93 -9.27
CA MET A 523 -87.36 2.80 -9.64
C MET A 523 -86.23 2.76 -8.59
N ASN A 524 -86.57 2.68 -7.30
CA ASN A 524 -85.57 2.54 -6.24
C ASN A 524 -84.90 1.14 -6.25
N LEU A 525 -85.65 0.09 -6.60
CA LEU A 525 -85.09 -1.26 -6.77
C LEU A 525 -84.21 -1.36 -8.02
N GLU A 526 -84.59 -0.74 -9.14
CA GLU A 526 -83.75 -0.66 -10.34
C GLU A 526 -82.44 0.09 -10.05
N ARG A 527 -82.51 1.19 -9.28
CA ARG A 527 -81.31 1.94 -8.88
C ARG A 527 -80.41 1.13 -7.96
N LEU A 528 -80.98 0.35 -7.05
CA LEU A 528 -80.23 -0.57 -6.18
C LEU A 528 -79.58 -1.68 -7.00
N VAL A 529 -80.29 -2.27 -7.96
CA VAL A 529 -79.74 -3.30 -8.86
C VAL A 529 -78.62 -2.73 -9.74
N GLN A 530 -78.76 -1.50 -10.24
CA GLN A 530 -77.67 -0.81 -10.96
C GLN A 530 -76.45 -0.58 -10.07
N ASN A 531 -76.63 -0.09 -8.84
CA ASN A 531 -75.52 0.13 -7.91
C ASN A 531 -74.80 -1.18 -7.57
N LEU A 532 -75.56 -2.25 -7.25
CA LEU A 532 -74.99 -3.57 -7.00
C LEU A 532 -74.32 -4.17 -8.24
N SER A 533 -74.80 -3.86 -9.44
CA SER A 533 -74.16 -4.27 -10.69
C SER A 533 -72.83 -3.52 -10.92
N ILE A 534 -72.76 -2.24 -10.58
CA ILE A 534 -71.53 -1.43 -10.66
C ILE A 534 -70.51 -1.91 -9.61
N GLU A 535 -70.96 -2.17 -8.38
CA GLU A 535 -70.11 -2.72 -7.32
C GLU A 535 -69.58 -4.12 -7.68
N ASN A 536 -70.41 -5.00 -8.23
CA ASN A 536 -69.95 -6.30 -8.70
C ASN A 536 -68.94 -6.20 -9.87
N ALA A 537 -69.13 -5.25 -10.78
CA ALA A 537 -68.16 -4.99 -11.85
C ALA A 537 -66.83 -4.47 -11.28
N SER A 538 -66.88 -3.60 -10.28
CA SER A 538 -65.72 -3.11 -9.54
C SER A 538 -64.97 -4.24 -8.83
N PHE A 539 -65.67 -5.10 -8.09
CA PHE A 539 -65.04 -6.24 -7.41
C PHE A 539 -64.42 -7.23 -8.39
N LYS A 540 -65.04 -7.44 -9.55
CA LYS A 540 -64.48 -8.29 -10.60
C LYS A 540 -63.18 -7.71 -11.15
N LEU A 541 -63.13 -6.39 -11.38
CA LEU A 541 -61.91 -5.71 -11.81
C LEU A 541 -60.78 -5.83 -10.77
N GLN A 542 -61.10 -5.72 -9.47
CA GLN A 542 -60.13 -5.90 -8.39
C GLN A 542 -59.60 -7.33 -8.30
N LEU A 543 -60.45 -8.34 -8.57
CA LEU A 543 -60.03 -9.73 -8.64
C LEU A 543 -59.09 -9.98 -9.83
N ASP A 544 -59.43 -9.45 -11.01
CA ASP A 544 -58.58 -9.56 -12.20
C ASP A 544 -57.21 -8.89 -11.98
N GLN A 545 -57.17 -7.74 -11.29
CA GLN A 545 -55.92 -7.08 -10.90
C GLN A 545 -55.09 -7.92 -9.91
N ARG A 546 -55.72 -8.53 -8.91
CA ARG A 546 -55.03 -9.45 -7.99
C ARG A 546 -54.46 -10.66 -8.71
N ASP A 547 -55.22 -11.25 -9.63
CA ASP A 547 -54.76 -12.42 -10.39
C ASP A 547 -53.58 -12.05 -11.31
N ALA A 548 -53.58 -10.87 -11.92
CA ALA A 548 -52.44 -10.36 -12.69
C ALA A 548 -51.18 -10.22 -11.82
N ILE A 549 -51.29 -9.64 -10.63
CA ILE A 549 -50.17 -9.51 -9.67
C ILE A 549 -49.64 -10.88 -9.26
N VAL A 550 -50.53 -11.85 -8.99
CA VAL A 550 -50.13 -13.23 -8.63
C VAL A 550 -49.37 -13.91 -9.77
N VAL A 551 -49.80 -13.71 -11.02
CA VAL A 551 -49.09 -14.24 -12.20
C VAL A 551 -47.70 -13.59 -12.33
N GLU A 552 -47.59 -12.28 -12.13
CA GLU A 552 -46.32 -11.57 -12.22
C GLU A 552 -45.34 -12.01 -11.12
N LEU A 553 -45.79 -12.14 -9.87
CA LEU A 553 -44.98 -12.68 -8.78
C LEU A 553 -44.53 -14.13 -9.05
N ARG A 554 -45.38 -14.98 -9.63
CA ARG A 554 -44.99 -16.35 -10.04
C ARG A 554 -43.90 -16.33 -11.12
N ASN A 555 -43.98 -15.41 -12.06
CA ASN A 555 -42.96 -15.25 -13.11
C ASN A 555 -41.63 -14.76 -12.52
N GLN A 556 -41.66 -13.77 -11.61
CA GLN A 556 -40.48 -13.27 -10.92
C GLN A 556 -39.81 -14.36 -10.06
N ILE A 557 -40.59 -15.14 -9.30
CA ILE A 557 -40.07 -16.27 -8.51
C ILE A 557 -39.45 -17.34 -9.42
N SER A 558 -40.05 -17.60 -10.58
CA SER A 558 -39.51 -18.57 -11.55
C SER A 558 -38.21 -18.07 -12.19
N ALA A 559 -38.11 -16.78 -12.49
CA ALA A 559 -36.88 -16.15 -12.98
C ALA A 559 -35.75 -16.16 -11.93
N LEU A 560 -36.08 -15.89 -10.66
CA LEU A 560 -35.12 -16.01 -9.54
C LEU A 560 -34.65 -17.46 -9.34
N LYS A 561 -35.58 -18.43 -9.43
CA LYS A 561 -35.22 -19.87 -9.38
C LYS A 561 -34.32 -20.30 -10.53
N GLN A 562 -34.49 -19.75 -11.73
CA GLN A 562 -33.59 -20.02 -12.86
C GLN A 562 -32.20 -19.39 -12.66
N ARG A 563 -32.13 -18.17 -12.11
CA ARG A 563 -30.86 -17.49 -11.80
C ARG A 563 -30.07 -18.21 -10.70
N HIS A 564 -30.75 -18.66 -9.64
CA HIS A 564 -30.14 -19.42 -8.54
C HIS A 564 -30.26 -20.94 -8.70
N THR A 565 -30.04 -21.44 -9.93
CA THR A 565 -29.86 -22.88 -10.10
C THR A 565 -28.50 -23.29 -9.51
N PRO A 566 -28.40 -24.47 -8.88
CA PRO A 566 -27.12 -24.99 -8.38
C PRO A 566 -26.02 -25.05 -9.44
N ALA A 567 -26.39 -25.21 -10.72
CA ALA A 567 -25.47 -25.21 -11.85
C ALA A 567 -24.82 -23.83 -12.09
N ASN A 568 -25.59 -22.74 -12.03
CA ASN A 568 -25.05 -21.38 -12.20
C ASN A 568 -24.18 -20.95 -11.02
N LEU A 569 -24.55 -21.38 -9.80
CA LEU A 569 -23.74 -21.12 -8.61
C LEU A 569 -22.41 -21.90 -8.67
N ALA A 570 -22.44 -23.15 -9.11
CA ALA A 570 -21.24 -23.95 -9.32
C ALA A 570 -20.34 -23.36 -10.41
N GLU A 571 -20.89 -22.87 -11.53
CA GLU A 571 -20.12 -22.15 -12.55
C GLU A 571 -19.49 -20.85 -12.03
N LEU A 572 -20.21 -20.08 -11.20
CA LEU A 572 -19.68 -18.86 -10.60
C LEU A 572 -18.52 -19.19 -9.66
N GLN A 573 -18.70 -20.16 -8.76
CA GLN A 573 -17.65 -20.63 -7.85
C GLN A 573 -16.44 -21.20 -8.61
N GLN A 574 -16.68 -21.89 -9.73
CA GLN A 574 -15.61 -22.40 -10.59
C GLN A 574 -14.82 -21.25 -11.25
N ARG A 575 -15.49 -20.18 -11.69
CA ARG A 575 -14.82 -18.99 -12.24
C ARG A 575 -14.01 -18.26 -11.18
N GLU A 576 -14.58 -18.01 -10.01
CA GLU A 576 -13.88 -17.37 -8.89
C GLU A 576 -12.66 -18.19 -8.45
N MET A 577 -12.80 -19.52 -8.37
CA MET A 577 -11.69 -20.42 -8.05
C MET A 577 -10.59 -20.35 -9.13
N ASN A 578 -10.95 -20.33 -10.41
CA ASN A 578 -9.99 -20.20 -11.51
C ASN A 578 -9.28 -18.83 -11.50
N GLU A 579 -10.00 -17.76 -11.17
CA GLU A 579 -9.43 -16.41 -11.08
C GLU A 579 -8.45 -16.30 -9.90
N LEU A 580 -8.79 -16.89 -8.75
CA LEU A 580 -7.88 -16.99 -7.60
C LEU A 580 -6.64 -17.85 -7.93
N LEU A 581 -6.80 -18.94 -8.67
CA LEU A 581 -5.67 -19.77 -9.12
C LEU A 581 -4.74 -19.01 -10.06
N GLU A 582 -5.27 -18.20 -10.98
CA GLU A 582 -4.45 -17.38 -11.87
C GLU A 582 -3.73 -16.27 -11.10
N GLN A 583 -4.40 -15.61 -10.15
CA GLN A 583 -3.75 -14.63 -9.25
C GLN A 583 -2.63 -15.25 -8.40
N LEU A 584 -2.83 -16.47 -7.90
CA LEU A 584 -1.77 -17.20 -7.17
C LEU A 584 -0.57 -17.47 -8.08
N LYS A 585 -0.81 -17.88 -9.32
CA LYS A 585 0.24 -18.14 -10.31
C LYS A 585 1.01 -16.87 -10.69
N GLU A 586 0.34 -15.73 -10.80
CA GLU A 586 0.98 -14.43 -11.01
C GLU A 586 1.85 -14.02 -9.81
N ARG A 587 1.36 -14.25 -8.58
CA ARG A 587 2.13 -14.00 -7.35
C ARG A 587 3.36 -14.90 -7.25
N ASP A 588 3.23 -16.18 -7.59
CA ASP A 588 4.36 -17.12 -7.63
C ASP A 588 5.42 -16.67 -8.64
N ASN A 589 5.00 -16.25 -9.84
CA ASN A 589 5.91 -15.69 -10.85
C ASN A 589 6.60 -14.39 -10.35
N HIS A 590 5.88 -13.54 -9.61
CA HIS A 590 6.46 -12.33 -9.02
C HIS A 590 7.51 -12.67 -7.95
N ILE A 591 7.22 -13.64 -7.08
CA ILE A 591 8.16 -14.15 -6.06
C ILE A 591 9.40 -14.75 -6.74
N GLU A 592 9.23 -15.53 -7.81
CA GLU A 592 10.34 -16.11 -8.58
C GLU A 592 11.25 -15.02 -9.18
N ASN A 593 10.65 -13.95 -9.72
CA ASN A 593 11.39 -12.79 -10.23
C ASN A 593 12.13 -12.03 -9.11
N LEU A 594 11.53 -11.85 -7.94
CA LEU A 594 12.19 -11.25 -6.78
C LEU A 594 13.38 -12.10 -6.30
N ARG A 595 13.23 -13.44 -6.27
CA ARG A 595 14.32 -14.37 -5.96
C ARG A 595 15.47 -14.27 -6.97
N LEU A 596 15.15 -14.17 -8.26
CA LEU A 596 16.15 -13.98 -9.31
C LEU A 596 16.91 -12.66 -9.15
N ASN A 597 16.20 -11.58 -8.80
CA ASN A 597 16.81 -10.26 -8.55
C ASN A 597 17.68 -10.26 -7.30
N LEU A 598 17.24 -10.89 -6.20
CA LEU A 598 18.04 -11.08 -4.99
C LEU A 598 19.33 -11.86 -5.29
N LYS A 599 19.25 -12.92 -6.10
CA LYS A 599 20.42 -13.69 -6.52
C LYS A 599 21.42 -12.83 -7.30
N LYS A 600 20.95 -12.01 -8.25
CA LYS A 600 21.81 -11.06 -8.98
C LYS A 600 22.47 -10.03 -8.05
N MET A 601 21.71 -9.47 -7.10
CA MET A 601 22.29 -8.54 -6.13
C MET A 601 23.35 -9.19 -5.25
N MET A 602 23.14 -10.44 -4.80
CA MET A 602 24.17 -11.19 -4.06
C MET A 602 25.42 -11.45 -4.90
N GLU A 603 25.27 -11.81 -6.18
CA GLU A 603 26.41 -11.96 -7.10
C GLU A 603 27.18 -10.64 -7.27
N ASP A 604 26.49 -9.50 -7.35
CA ASP A 604 27.12 -8.19 -7.46
C ASP A 604 27.78 -7.73 -6.15
N ILE A 605 27.21 -8.06 -4.99
CA ILE A 605 27.84 -7.86 -3.67
C ILE A 605 29.14 -8.67 -3.60
N ASN A 606 29.10 -9.96 -3.91
CA ASN A 606 30.29 -10.82 -3.90
C ASN A 606 31.38 -10.28 -4.84
N LYS A 607 31.02 -9.77 -6.03
CA LYS A 607 31.99 -9.11 -6.94
C LYS A 607 32.60 -7.86 -6.30
N ARG A 608 31.80 -7.04 -5.62
CA ARG A 608 32.29 -5.83 -4.94
C ARG A 608 33.20 -6.17 -3.76
N GLU A 609 32.89 -7.22 -2.99
CA GLU A 609 33.74 -7.69 -1.91
C GLU A 609 35.12 -8.13 -2.42
N VAL A 610 35.19 -8.82 -3.56
CA VAL A 610 36.46 -9.17 -4.20
C VAL A 610 37.25 -7.92 -4.61
N VAL A 611 36.60 -6.94 -5.22
CA VAL A 611 37.25 -5.66 -5.60
C VAL A 611 37.77 -4.90 -4.38
N ILE A 612 36.99 -4.86 -3.28
CA ILE A 612 37.40 -4.23 -2.03
C ILE A 612 38.63 -4.94 -1.46
N ALA A 613 38.64 -6.27 -1.42
CA ALA A 613 39.78 -7.04 -0.94
C ALA A 613 41.06 -6.80 -1.80
N GLU A 614 40.91 -6.70 -3.12
CA GLU A 614 42.01 -6.34 -4.03
C GLU A 614 42.54 -4.93 -3.75
N GLN A 615 41.65 -3.96 -3.53
CA GLN A 615 42.00 -2.58 -3.18
C GLN A 615 42.68 -2.47 -1.82
N GLU A 616 42.23 -3.23 -0.82
CA GLU A 616 42.84 -3.27 0.52
C GLU A 616 44.27 -3.83 0.46
N GLU A 617 44.51 -4.87 -0.33
CA GLU A 617 45.85 -5.41 -0.53
C GLU A 617 46.74 -4.44 -1.32
N GLU A 618 46.21 -3.73 -2.32
CA GLU A 618 46.94 -2.68 -3.04
C GLU A 618 47.34 -1.52 -2.11
N ILE A 619 46.41 -1.03 -1.27
CA ILE A 619 46.67 0.00 -0.27
C ILE A 619 47.75 -0.47 0.71
N ARG A 620 47.68 -1.72 1.15
CA ARG A 620 48.68 -2.31 2.05
C ARG A 620 50.06 -2.36 1.40
N LEU A 621 50.16 -2.80 0.14
CA LEU A 621 51.42 -2.82 -0.61
C LEU A 621 52.00 -1.41 -0.79
N LEU A 622 51.17 -0.41 -1.11
CA LEU A 622 51.59 0.98 -1.23
C LEU A 622 52.06 1.54 0.12
N HIS A 623 51.39 1.19 1.22
CA HIS A 623 51.79 1.58 2.56
C HIS A 623 53.15 0.96 2.95
N ASP A 624 53.37 -0.32 2.66
CA ASP A 624 54.66 -0.99 2.90
C ASP A 624 55.80 -0.39 2.04
N GLN A 625 55.51 -0.03 0.78
CA GLN A 625 56.44 0.72 -0.08
C GLN A 625 56.76 2.12 0.46
N TYR A 626 55.75 2.82 0.99
CA TYR A 626 55.95 4.13 1.61
C TYR A 626 56.85 4.04 2.85
N HIS A 627 56.62 3.07 3.73
CA HIS A 627 57.47 2.89 4.92
C HIS A 627 58.90 2.49 4.56
N THR A 628 59.09 1.59 3.60
CA THR A 628 60.44 1.22 3.13
C THR A 628 61.18 2.41 2.54
N THR A 629 60.55 3.17 1.63
CA THR A 629 61.17 4.39 1.08
C THR A 629 61.44 5.47 2.12
N GLN A 630 60.59 5.60 3.15
CA GLN A 630 60.83 6.51 4.27
C GLN A 630 62.02 6.06 5.11
N THR A 631 62.11 4.77 5.46
CA THR A 631 63.27 4.24 6.18
C THR A 631 64.58 4.38 5.38
N GLU A 632 64.54 4.23 4.06
CA GLU A 632 65.70 4.48 3.19
C GLU A 632 66.13 5.95 3.20
N LYS A 633 65.18 6.89 3.17
CA LYS A 633 65.47 8.32 3.30
C LYS A 633 66.08 8.65 4.66
N ASP A 634 65.51 8.13 5.73
CA ASP A 634 66.02 8.34 7.09
C ASP A 634 67.45 7.77 7.24
N VAL A 635 67.72 6.59 6.67
CA VAL A 635 69.07 6.00 6.63
C VAL A 635 70.04 6.84 5.79
N GLN A 636 69.60 7.39 4.65
CA GLN A 636 70.41 8.30 3.84
C GLN A 636 70.73 9.61 4.56
N GLU A 637 69.78 10.18 5.31
CA GLU A 637 69.99 11.37 6.14
C GLU A 637 71.00 11.11 7.26
N VAL A 638 70.88 9.96 7.94
CA VAL A 638 71.86 9.52 8.95
C VAL A 638 73.24 9.31 8.32
N ARG A 639 73.34 8.71 7.13
CA ARG A 639 74.61 8.57 6.40
C ARG A 639 75.23 9.90 6.03
N LYS A 640 74.43 10.90 5.58
CA LYS A 640 74.93 12.26 5.33
C LYS A 640 75.45 12.89 6.63
N GLY A 641 74.71 12.79 7.72
CA GLY A 641 75.15 13.29 9.03
C GLY A 641 76.45 12.64 9.54
N ILE A 642 76.65 11.34 9.31
CA ILE A 642 77.89 10.64 9.67
C ILE A 642 79.04 11.03 8.72
N GLY A 643 78.77 11.18 7.42
CA GLY A 643 79.75 11.67 6.45
C GLY A 643 80.26 13.07 6.79
N ASP A 644 79.36 13.97 7.18
CA ASP A 644 79.69 15.34 7.61
C ASP A 644 80.46 15.37 8.94
N MET A 645 80.24 14.40 9.84
CA MET A 645 81.06 14.24 11.06
C MET A 645 82.45 13.62 10.79
N SER A 646 82.62 12.85 9.72
CA SER A 646 83.93 12.27 9.35
C SER A 646 84.90 13.31 8.75
N LEU A 647 84.40 14.42 8.23
CA LEU A 647 85.21 15.55 7.73
C LEU A 647 85.70 16.50 8.84
N LEU A 648 85.29 16.29 10.09
CA LEU A 648 85.68 17.11 11.25
C LEU A 648 86.78 16.47 12.11
N ASN A 649 87.20 15.24 11.82
CA ASN A 649 88.32 14.58 12.52
C ASN A 649 89.50 14.35 11.58
N GLY A 650 90.15 15.45 11.17
CA GLY A 650 91.57 15.39 10.87
C GLY A 650 92.32 15.31 12.20
N PHE A 651 92.82 14.13 12.55
CA PHE A 651 93.78 13.99 13.64
C PHE A 651 94.94 13.09 13.25
N ASP A 652 96.10 13.71 13.41
CA ASP A 652 97.44 13.27 13.11
C ASP A 652 97.88 12.00 13.84
N GLU A 653 98.84 11.35 13.18
CA GLU A 653 99.76 10.35 13.67
C GLU A 653 100.52 10.83 14.93
N ASN A 654 100.38 10.13 16.07
CA ASN A 654 101.53 9.78 16.94
C ASN A 654 101.16 8.87 18.12
N PRO A 655 101.93 7.81 18.43
CA PRO A 655 101.76 7.00 19.61
C PRO A 655 102.79 7.37 20.68
N SER A 656 102.38 7.73 21.91
CA SER A 656 103.09 7.44 23.18
C SER A 656 102.51 8.17 24.39
N ARG A 657 102.41 7.42 25.50
CA ARG A 657 102.36 7.88 26.92
C ARG A 657 101.13 8.68 27.37
N HIS A 658 100.24 8.04 28.13
CA HIS A 658 100.25 8.09 29.60
C HIS A 658 99.07 7.35 30.21
N VAL A 659 99.37 6.57 31.24
CA VAL A 659 98.46 6.02 32.24
C VAL A 659 98.01 7.16 33.16
N ALA A 660 96.70 7.35 33.35
CA ALA A 660 96.09 7.78 34.62
C ALA A 660 94.55 7.91 34.53
N MET A 661 93.86 7.21 35.44
CA MET A 661 92.62 7.56 36.14
C MET A 661 91.48 8.26 35.36
N MET A 662 90.38 7.51 35.13
CA MET A 662 89.06 8.07 34.89
C MET A 662 88.26 8.23 36.20
N PRO A 663 87.66 9.41 36.46
CA PRO A 663 86.45 9.54 37.25
C PRO A 663 85.22 9.41 36.35
N THR A 664 84.21 8.72 36.89
CA THR A 664 82.85 8.58 36.37
C THR A 664 82.20 9.93 36.03
N MET A 665 81.81 10.14 34.78
CA MET A 665 80.89 11.20 34.36
C MET A 665 79.45 10.69 34.37
N HIS A 666 78.75 10.96 35.47
CA HIS A 666 77.31 11.22 35.47
C HIS A 666 77.09 12.70 35.11
N GLU A 667 75.94 13.00 34.52
CA GLU A 667 75.42 14.34 34.19
C GLU A 667 76.02 15.03 32.96
N ILE A 668 75.30 14.98 31.83
CA ILE A 668 74.91 16.13 30.99
C ILE A 668 73.85 15.59 30.00
N PHE A 669 72.57 15.81 30.31
CA PHE A 669 71.51 15.94 29.30
C PHE A 669 70.72 17.19 29.67
N ARG A 670 71.15 18.34 29.14
CA ARG A 670 70.31 19.55 29.13
C ARG A 670 69.33 19.42 27.97
N CYS A 671 68.10 19.05 28.32
CA CYS A 671 66.92 19.23 27.50
C CYS A 671 66.77 20.72 27.12
N ARG A 672 66.99 21.04 25.84
CA ARG A 672 66.48 22.24 25.18
C ARG A 672 65.21 21.82 24.46
N TYR A 673 64.04 21.93 25.08
CA TYR A 673 62.74 22.20 24.44
C TYR A 673 61.66 22.20 25.52
N CYS A 674 61.43 23.36 26.13
CA CYS A 674 60.19 23.67 26.86
C CYS A 674 60.06 25.20 26.98
N LYS A 675 59.35 25.80 26.03
CA LYS A 675 58.72 27.12 26.17
C LYS A 675 57.32 27.00 25.58
N HIS A 676 56.35 27.52 26.35
CA HIS A 676 54.90 27.56 26.11
C HIS A 676 54.19 26.21 26.40
N ASP A 677 53.20 26.08 27.28
CA ASP A 677 52.17 27.05 27.64
C ASP A 677 51.71 26.97 29.10
N ARG A 678 51.36 28.13 29.63
CA ARG A 678 50.54 28.31 30.82
C ARG A 678 49.07 28.14 30.42
N LYS A 679 48.31 27.31 31.13
CA LYS A 679 46.95 27.64 31.58
C LYS A 679 46.58 26.80 32.78
N TRP A 680 46.48 27.49 33.91
CA TRP A 680 45.77 27.07 35.11
C TRP A 680 44.28 26.87 34.78
N THR A 681 43.69 25.80 35.29
CA THR A 681 42.47 25.81 36.15
C THR A 681 41.99 24.39 36.39
N SER A 682 42.04 23.93 37.65
CA SER A 682 40.98 23.09 38.24
C SER A 682 41.29 22.83 39.71
N ALA A 683 40.62 23.61 40.55
CA ALA A 683 40.44 23.31 41.95
C ALA A 683 39.23 22.37 42.12
N LYS A 684 39.31 21.58 43.21
CA LYS A 684 38.23 20.92 44.00
C LYS A 684 38.02 19.42 43.82
N ARG A 685 38.34 18.72 44.93
CA ARG A 685 37.58 17.67 45.67
C ARG A 685 37.27 16.41 44.85
N VAL A 686 37.61 15.21 45.30
CA VAL A 686 37.19 14.60 46.56
C VAL A 686 38.26 13.61 47.04
N CYS A 687 38.69 13.79 48.28
CA CYS A 687 39.53 12.85 49.02
C CYS A 687 38.63 12.25 50.11
N ILE A 688 38.27 10.97 50.01
CA ILE A 688 37.66 10.21 51.10
C ILE A 688 38.44 8.90 51.28
N ARG A 689 39.26 8.92 52.33
CA ARG A 689 39.54 7.85 53.32
C ARG A 689 39.61 6.40 52.82
N THR A 690 40.83 5.88 52.89
CA THR A 690 41.11 4.49 53.29
C THR A 690 42.25 4.51 54.30
N TYR A 691 41.96 4.17 55.56
CA TYR A 691 42.90 3.54 56.50
C TYR A 691 42.14 3.16 57.78
N SER A 692 41.87 1.87 57.94
CA SER A 692 42.15 1.07 59.14
C SER A 692 41.23 -0.14 59.14
N GLU A 693 41.81 -1.33 58.93
CA GLU A 693 41.50 -2.55 59.68
C GLU A 693 42.53 -3.66 59.36
N ASN A 694 43.30 -4.01 60.39
CA ASN A 694 43.86 -5.33 60.70
C ASN A 694 45.00 -5.94 59.83
N ILE A 695 46.26 -5.62 60.19
CA ILE A 695 47.26 -6.46 60.93
C ILE A 695 48.63 -5.79 60.81
#